data_AF-A0A383VB32-F1
#
_entry.id   AF-A0A383VB32-F1
#
_cell.length_a   1.000
_cell.length_b   1.000
_cell.length_c   1.000
_cell.angle_alpha   90.00
_cell.angle_beta   90.00
_cell.angle_gamma   90.00
#
_symmetry.space_group_name_H-M   'P 1'
#
loop_
_entity.id
_entity.type
_entity.pdbx_description
1 polymer ?
#
loop_
_entity_poly.entity_id
_entity_poly.type
_entity_poly.pdbx_seq_one_letter_code
_entity_poly.pdbx_strand_id
1 'polypeptide(L)'
;MEAPVQASNAPAADAVRTHVFAFTLLPLKARNQPRDAPKFSTEQQSSALNENSPLKAAKAGKAATGNSAGPSAGAQQFLQQLCAARSEALDVLGDTASSGAPVQAAVDRYLAALLDLAAGSQTAAAVQQQQLQGLMEEQGFQQLPGSTAFPASLQEQQQQHPASSLQPYLLRHLLVFGWVDTLMPLANPSSSSSGNWWSNKQQAGAAAAAVAVSCKDALQEAATMLLAAATWHMVKGAELASCAAADGLATTTAMEAYKQQRTAAGLLQGVQQLLPQLLGWLGWDLQQQLLLGLQSLALADAQSLTLQRAIAKSHQPSLIAGIAADTAALYCTAHQHIQACAVAAATQQTQQQPAGGLLSAAAGTGCTAAAFERVFSSPLPTGITWGAQGRYLPKLLAFLKYQVAYCYAVSAVYAADASLAGSEAGTAVAWAGEASRLVKHVYSLGVDFDRLEPPTARQQRQQLERSLDGKVQASLGKCTRDNASIYYQPVPKQLPPLPAPKRAVEPLPYQLPPAAGQLSAELAAQLVAAVTGRQAAAGSSSSREPQYRLQTGSEAAALPLTAAGAGGSAAAGMAGDGSAAAAGLDAAAEGGANQPAQASSSSGSSGGGCSCWRVLVLVVCYPLLILVSLLGVIVWLLLLPFKLCCCCLPCACAVQLMWNVVEYLIKAPLNAAIWAANSGAAGGSAAEHQGGKDSRPPGGTADGGRAGPHGSGARDIEAP
;
A
#
# COMPACT_ATOMS: atom_id res chain seq x y z
N MET A 1 -50.17 -9.88 -25.70
CA MET A 1 -50.91 -10.19 -24.47
C MET A 1 -49.95 -10.04 -23.30
N GLU A 2 -50.33 -9.18 -22.36
CA GLU A 2 -50.14 -9.28 -20.91
C GLU A 2 -48.75 -9.65 -20.32
N ALA A 3 -48.08 -8.58 -19.86
CA ALA A 3 -47.80 -8.30 -18.44
C ALA A 3 -46.67 -9.06 -17.69
N PRO A 4 -46.07 -8.44 -16.64
CA PRO A 4 -44.68 -8.72 -16.27
C PRO A 4 -44.47 -9.28 -14.86
N VAL A 5 -43.26 -9.78 -14.59
CA VAL A 5 -42.77 -10.03 -13.23
C VAL A 5 -41.89 -8.86 -12.77
N GLN A 6 -42.23 -8.27 -11.63
CA GLN A 6 -41.50 -7.17 -11.01
C GLN A 6 -40.21 -7.66 -10.34
N ALA A 7 -39.15 -6.85 -10.41
CA ALA A 7 -37.98 -6.96 -9.53
C ALA A 7 -37.66 -5.55 -8.98
N SER A 8 -37.35 -5.47 -7.69
CA SER A 8 -37.39 -4.24 -6.91
C SER A 8 -36.14 -3.35 -7.02
N ASN A 9 -36.36 -2.04 -6.87
CA ASN A 9 -35.31 -1.02 -6.80
C ASN A 9 -34.67 -0.97 -5.40
N ALA A 10 -33.34 -0.85 -5.35
CA ALA A 10 -32.61 -0.34 -4.17
C ALA A 10 -31.27 0.28 -4.61
N PRO A 11 -30.89 1.48 -4.13
CA PRO A 11 -29.70 2.20 -4.60
C PRO A 11 -28.41 1.76 -3.91
N ALA A 12 -27.29 1.86 -4.63
CA ALA A 12 -25.94 1.68 -4.10
C ALA A 12 -25.25 3.05 -3.92
N ALA A 13 -24.90 3.41 -2.68
CA ALA A 13 -24.24 4.69 -2.38
C ALA A 13 -23.23 4.66 -1.20
N ASP A 14 -23.03 3.53 -0.52
CA ASP A 14 -22.48 3.53 0.85
C ASP A 14 -21.31 2.54 1.08
N ALA A 15 -20.51 2.28 0.03
CA ALA A 15 -19.42 1.28 0.06
C ALA A 15 -17.99 1.88 0.07
N VAL A 16 -17.85 3.20 0.05
CA VAL A 16 -16.57 3.89 -0.21
C VAL A 16 -15.75 4.20 1.05
N ARG A 17 -16.39 4.31 2.23
CA ARG A 17 -15.78 4.93 3.42
C ARG A 17 -14.89 4.03 4.31
N THR A 18 -14.40 2.87 3.86
CA THR A 18 -13.53 2.01 4.71
C THR A 18 -12.53 1.09 3.98
N HIS A 19 -12.15 1.39 2.72
CA HIS A 19 -11.39 0.44 1.87
C HIS A 19 -10.14 1.00 1.17
N VAL A 20 -9.41 1.91 1.82
CA VAL A 20 -8.29 2.64 1.18
C VAL A 20 -7.00 1.80 1.02
N PHE A 21 -6.76 0.76 1.83
CA PHE A 21 -5.55 -0.11 1.71
C PHE A 21 -5.72 -1.37 0.84
N ALA A 22 -6.90 -1.62 0.27
CA ALA A 22 -7.16 -2.84 -0.50
C ALA A 22 -6.86 -2.72 -2.01
N PHE A 23 -6.69 -1.49 -2.53
CA PHE A 23 -6.73 -1.21 -3.98
C PHE A 23 -5.36 -1.13 -4.68
N THR A 24 -4.25 -0.99 -3.96
CA THR A 24 -2.89 -0.99 -4.56
C THR A 24 -2.41 -2.39 -5.01
N LEU A 25 -3.25 -3.42 -4.90
CA LEU A 25 -2.87 -4.84 -5.01
C LEU A 25 -3.69 -5.61 -6.05
N LEU A 26 -3.55 -5.25 -7.34
CA LEU A 26 -4.24 -5.82 -8.52
C LEU A 26 -5.77 -5.64 -8.51
N PRO A 27 -6.41 -5.28 -9.65
CA PRO A 27 -7.84 -5.00 -9.66
C PRO A 27 -8.65 -6.25 -9.34
N LEU A 28 -9.53 -6.14 -8.35
CA LEU A 28 -10.64 -7.08 -8.21
C LEU A 28 -11.59 -6.94 -9.39
N LYS A 29 -12.17 -8.06 -9.81
CA LYS A 29 -12.95 -8.20 -11.05
C LYS A 29 -14.25 -7.36 -11.02
N ALA A 30 -14.18 -6.12 -11.47
CA ALA A 30 -15.36 -5.33 -11.81
C ALA A 30 -16.09 -5.96 -13.01
N ARG A 31 -17.36 -6.34 -12.83
CA ARG A 31 -18.18 -6.98 -13.87
C ARG A 31 -18.91 -5.91 -14.68
N ASN A 32 -18.18 -5.23 -15.56
CA ASN A 32 -18.76 -4.21 -16.44
C ASN A 32 -19.61 -4.82 -17.57
N GLN A 33 -20.85 -4.35 -17.69
CA GLN A 33 -21.57 -4.23 -18.96
C GLN A 33 -22.22 -2.84 -19.00
N PRO A 34 -22.25 -2.17 -20.16
CA PRO A 34 -22.87 -0.86 -20.30
C PRO A 34 -24.40 -0.99 -20.38
N ARG A 35 -25.12 -0.07 -19.75
CA ARG A 35 -26.53 0.21 -20.05
C ARG A 35 -26.80 1.71 -19.96
N ASP A 36 -27.62 2.18 -20.89
CA ASP A 36 -27.93 3.59 -21.08
C ASP A 36 -28.70 4.18 -19.88
N ALA A 37 -28.30 5.38 -19.47
CA ALA A 37 -28.92 6.09 -18.36
C ALA A 37 -30.06 7.00 -18.83
N PRO A 38 -31.29 6.87 -18.29
CA PRO A 38 -32.32 7.89 -18.46
C PRO A 38 -32.00 9.11 -17.59
N LYS A 39 -32.19 10.31 -18.15
CA LYS A 39 -32.07 11.57 -17.41
C LYS A 39 -33.19 11.66 -16.35
N PHE A 40 -32.85 12.00 -15.12
CA PHE A 40 -33.82 12.34 -14.06
C PHE A 40 -33.46 13.70 -13.43
N SER A 41 -34.49 14.52 -13.19
CA SER A 41 -34.35 15.92 -12.76
C SER A 41 -34.07 16.09 -11.27
N THR A 42 -33.30 17.12 -10.95
CA THR A 42 -32.61 17.36 -9.68
C THR A 42 -33.47 17.91 -8.52
N GLU A 43 -34.80 17.71 -8.52
CA GLU A 43 -35.72 18.47 -7.65
C GLU A 43 -36.38 17.70 -6.48
N GLN A 44 -36.26 16.37 -6.36
CA GLN A 44 -37.01 15.60 -5.35
C GLN A 44 -36.19 15.01 -4.17
N GLN A 45 -34.86 15.14 -4.15
CA GLN A 45 -34.04 14.65 -3.02
C GLN A 45 -33.67 15.71 -1.96
N SER A 46 -33.94 17.00 -2.21
CA SER A 46 -33.64 18.11 -1.29
C SER A 46 -34.52 18.15 -0.03
N SER A 47 -35.67 17.45 -0.02
CA SER A 47 -36.63 17.49 1.08
C SER A 47 -36.38 16.47 2.20
N ALA A 48 -35.68 15.36 1.92
CA ALA A 48 -35.58 14.22 2.86
C ALA A 48 -34.32 14.22 3.76
N LEU A 49 -33.29 15.02 3.44
CA LEU A 49 -32.04 15.10 4.22
C LEU A 49 -31.99 16.31 5.18
N ASN A 50 -33.07 17.09 5.27
CA ASN A 50 -33.10 18.37 6.00
C ASN A 50 -33.79 18.30 7.39
N GLU A 51 -33.85 17.12 8.01
CA GLU A 51 -34.51 16.94 9.33
C GLU A 51 -33.53 16.78 10.50
N ASN A 52 -32.31 16.28 10.27
CA ASN A 52 -31.30 16.05 11.32
C ASN A 52 -30.23 17.17 11.44
N SER A 53 -30.49 18.37 10.90
CA SER A 53 -29.57 19.50 11.07
C SER A 53 -29.74 20.14 12.46
N PRO A 54 -28.67 20.27 13.27
CA PRO A 54 -28.76 20.81 14.64
C PRO A 54 -29.21 22.29 14.69
N LEU A 55 -29.27 22.97 13.54
CA LEU A 55 -29.83 24.31 13.38
C LEU A 55 -31.36 24.40 13.61
N LYS A 56 -32.12 23.30 13.45
CA LYS A 56 -33.58 23.32 13.71
C LYS A 56 -33.93 23.24 15.21
N ALA A 57 -33.17 22.48 16.00
CA ALA A 57 -33.43 22.32 17.43
C ALA A 57 -33.35 23.64 18.22
N ALA A 58 -32.48 24.57 17.79
CA ALA A 58 -32.32 25.89 18.41
C ALA A 58 -33.54 26.82 18.25
N LYS A 59 -34.51 26.51 17.36
CA LYS A 59 -35.65 27.40 17.07
C LYS A 59 -36.87 27.19 17.98
N ALA A 60 -36.91 26.13 18.79
CA ALA A 60 -38.05 25.77 19.63
C ALA A 60 -38.00 26.34 21.07
N GLY A 61 -36.83 26.79 21.54
CA GLY A 61 -36.63 27.30 22.90
C GLY A 61 -36.62 28.82 23.01
N LYS A 62 -37.74 29.50 22.74
CA LYS A 62 -37.81 30.98 22.73
C LYS A 62 -38.65 31.57 23.87
N ALA A 63 -38.20 31.38 25.12
CA ALA A 63 -38.76 32.06 26.30
C ALA A 63 -37.80 32.13 27.51
N ALA A 64 -36.60 32.69 27.33
CA ALA A 64 -35.76 33.12 28.46
C ALA A 64 -34.91 34.34 28.03
N THR A 65 -35.19 35.51 28.61
CA THR A 65 -34.51 36.76 28.28
C THR A 65 -33.20 36.90 29.05
N GLY A 66 -32.08 36.63 28.38
CA GLY A 66 -30.74 36.99 28.80
C GLY A 66 -29.88 37.23 27.56
N ASN A 67 -29.07 38.29 27.55
CA ASN A 67 -28.29 38.73 26.38
C ASN A 67 -27.10 37.79 26.08
N SER A 68 -27.37 36.57 25.64
CA SER A 68 -26.37 35.75 24.94
C SER A 68 -26.20 36.28 23.51
N ALA A 69 -25.17 37.10 23.31
CA ALA A 69 -24.77 37.51 21.97
C ALA A 69 -24.47 36.24 21.14
N GLY A 70 -25.29 36.00 20.11
CA GLY A 70 -25.08 34.88 19.21
C GLY A 70 -23.71 34.99 18.52
N PRO A 71 -23.07 33.87 18.14
CA PRO A 71 -21.78 33.92 17.46
C PRO A 71 -21.89 34.79 16.21
N SER A 72 -20.89 35.63 15.96
CA SER A 72 -20.93 36.63 14.89
C SER A 72 -21.24 36.01 13.53
N ALA A 73 -21.87 36.79 12.64
CA ALA A 73 -22.18 36.32 11.28
C ALA A 73 -20.90 35.85 10.55
N GLY A 74 -19.77 36.54 10.74
CA GLY A 74 -18.48 36.15 10.18
C GLY A 74 -17.97 34.80 10.67
N ALA A 75 -17.99 34.56 11.98
CA ALA A 75 -17.54 33.28 12.55
C ALA A 75 -18.40 32.09 12.06
N GLN A 76 -19.72 32.31 11.92
CA GLN A 76 -20.61 31.30 11.33
C GLN A 76 -20.31 31.06 9.85
N GLN A 77 -20.09 32.11 9.06
CA GLN A 77 -19.77 32.01 7.64
C GLN A 77 -18.44 31.28 7.39
N PHE A 78 -17.39 31.59 8.16
CA PHE A 78 -16.09 30.90 8.05
C PHE A 78 -16.22 29.40 8.36
N LEU A 79 -16.90 29.04 9.45
CA LEU A 79 -17.14 27.63 9.78
C LEU A 79 -17.98 26.91 8.71
N GLN A 80 -18.95 27.60 8.09
CA GLN A 80 -19.72 27.05 6.98
C GLN A 80 -18.86 26.82 5.73
N GLN A 81 -17.95 27.75 5.40
CA GLN A 81 -17.00 27.62 4.30
C GLN A 81 -16.01 26.47 4.53
N LEU A 82 -15.45 26.36 5.74
CA LEU A 82 -14.54 25.27 6.13
C LEU A 82 -15.24 23.90 6.04
N CYS A 83 -16.48 23.79 6.54
CA CYS A 83 -17.28 22.57 6.42
C CYS A 83 -17.62 22.22 4.96
N ALA A 84 -17.94 23.21 4.13
CA ALA A 84 -18.22 23.00 2.71
C ALA A 84 -16.97 22.50 1.96
N ALA A 85 -15.81 23.15 2.16
CA ALA A 85 -14.54 22.73 1.58
C ALA A 85 -14.13 21.32 2.04
N ARG A 86 -14.36 20.98 3.32
CA ARG A 86 -14.13 19.62 3.84
C ARG A 86 -15.02 18.58 3.17
N SER A 87 -16.32 18.86 3.01
CA SER A 87 -17.24 17.94 2.33
C SER A 87 -16.79 17.73 0.89
N GLU A 88 -16.54 18.81 0.16
CA GLU A 88 -16.10 18.74 -1.24
C GLU A 88 -14.80 17.93 -1.41
N ALA A 89 -13.80 18.15 -0.55
CA ALA A 89 -12.57 17.36 -0.56
C ALA A 89 -12.85 15.86 -0.30
N LEU A 90 -13.69 15.52 0.68
CA LEU A 90 -14.04 14.13 1.00
C LEU A 90 -14.93 13.46 -0.07
N ASP A 91 -15.82 14.22 -0.71
CA ASP A 91 -16.71 13.73 -1.76
C ASP A 91 -15.90 13.43 -3.04
N VAL A 92 -14.95 14.31 -3.40
CA VAL A 92 -14.05 14.11 -4.54
C VAL A 92 -12.99 13.03 -4.27
N LEU A 93 -12.50 12.88 -3.03
CA LEU A 93 -11.67 11.72 -2.62
C LEU A 93 -12.46 10.41 -2.57
N GLY A 94 -13.79 10.46 -2.40
CA GLY A 94 -14.66 9.30 -2.52
C GLY A 94 -14.92 8.89 -3.97
N ASP A 95 -14.81 9.82 -4.92
CA ASP A 95 -15.01 9.54 -6.34
C ASP A 95 -13.75 8.97 -7.00
N THR A 96 -13.77 7.67 -7.27
CA THR A 96 -12.72 7.00 -8.03
C THR A 96 -12.75 7.34 -9.52
N ALA A 97 -13.84 7.89 -10.07
CA ALA A 97 -13.92 8.31 -11.47
C ALA A 97 -13.26 9.67 -11.74
N SER A 98 -13.07 10.49 -10.69
CA SER A 98 -12.44 11.80 -10.78
C SER A 98 -11.00 11.75 -11.31
N SER A 99 -10.59 12.83 -11.96
CA SER A 99 -9.20 13.03 -12.37
C SER A 99 -8.39 13.71 -11.26
N GLY A 100 -7.07 13.61 -11.28
CA GLY A 100 -6.24 14.13 -10.19
C GLY A 100 -6.29 15.66 -10.00
N ALA A 101 -6.66 16.43 -11.02
CA ALA A 101 -6.70 17.90 -10.95
C ALA A 101 -7.82 18.45 -10.03
N PRO A 102 -9.11 18.06 -10.17
CA PRO A 102 -10.16 18.48 -9.24
C PRO A 102 -9.93 17.96 -7.81
N VAL A 103 -9.38 16.75 -7.64
CA VAL A 103 -9.00 16.21 -6.32
C VAL A 103 -7.99 17.13 -5.64
N GLN A 104 -6.88 17.42 -6.32
CA GLN A 104 -5.84 18.33 -5.81
C GLN A 104 -6.42 19.71 -5.48
N ALA A 105 -7.24 20.28 -6.39
CA ALA A 105 -7.84 21.61 -6.19
C ALA A 105 -8.88 21.67 -5.05
N ALA A 106 -9.60 20.57 -4.75
CA ALA A 106 -10.50 20.50 -3.60
C ALA A 106 -9.72 20.34 -2.28
N VAL A 107 -8.71 19.47 -2.28
CA VAL A 107 -7.81 19.26 -1.14
C VAL A 107 -7.05 20.54 -0.80
N ASP A 108 -6.42 21.21 -1.76
CA ASP A 108 -5.64 22.43 -1.52
C ASP A 108 -6.49 23.59 -1.00
N ARG A 109 -7.75 23.73 -1.45
CA ARG A 109 -8.70 24.72 -0.89
C ARG A 109 -9.03 24.46 0.57
N TYR A 110 -9.22 23.19 0.94
CA TYR A 110 -9.48 22.83 2.33
C TYR A 110 -8.23 22.99 3.20
N LEU A 111 -7.05 22.58 2.70
CA LEU A 111 -5.77 22.77 3.37
C LEU A 111 -5.44 24.25 3.59
N ALA A 112 -5.67 25.13 2.62
CA ALA A 112 -5.46 26.57 2.78
C ALA A 112 -6.30 27.17 3.92
N ALA A 113 -7.54 26.68 4.12
CA ALA A 113 -8.42 27.09 5.21
C ALA A 113 -8.00 26.50 6.59
N LEU A 114 -7.42 25.30 6.62
CA LEU A 114 -6.81 24.73 7.84
C LEU A 114 -5.49 25.44 8.21
N LEU A 115 -4.69 25.80 7.21
CA LEU A 115 -3.46 26.55 7.40
C LEU A 115 -3.75 27.99 7.83
N ASP A 116 -4.89 28.58 7.47
CA ASP A 116 -5.40 29.82 8.07
C ASP A 116 -5.62 29.67 9.58
N LEU A 117 -6.27 28.59 10.04
CA LEU A 117 -6.44 28.33 11.48
C LEU A 117 -5.11 28.14 12.21
N ALA A 118 -4.13 27.51 11.56
CA ALA A 118 -2.78 27.33 12.11
C ALA A 118 -1.98 28.64 12.11
N ALA A 119 -1.98 29.41 11.03
CA ALA A 119 -1.26 30.69 10.93
C ALA A 119 -1.89 31.79 11.80
N GLY A 120 -3.22 31.78 11.93
CA GLY A 120 -3.99 32.65 12.82
C GLY A 120 -3.57 32.56 14.29
N SER A 121 -3.02 31.41 14.72
CA SER A 121 -2.39 31.31 16.04
C SER A 121 -1.21 32.28 16.18
N GLN A 122 -0.30 32.30 15.20
CA GLN A 122 0.93 33.07 15.28
C GLN A 122 0.67 34.58 15.17
N THR A 123 -0.28 34.98 14.31
CA THR A 123 -0.68 36.39 14.19
C THR A 123 -1.43 36.88 15.42
N ALA A 124 -2.30 36.07 16.04
CA ALA A 124 -2.95 36.41 17.31
C ALA A 124 -1.92 36.60 18.44
N ALA A 125 -0.91 35.73 18.53
CA ALA A 125 0.20 35.91 19.49
C ALA A 125 0.93 37.24 19.27
N ALA A 126 1.29 37.55 18.02
CA ALA A 126 2.05 38.75 17.67
C ALA A 126 1.25 40.04 17.94
N VAL A 127 -0.03 40.10 17.54
CA VAL A 127 -0.91 41.26 17.79
C VAL A 127 -1.09 41.49 19.28
N GLN A 128 -1.27 40.42 20.06
CA GLN A 128 -1.43 40.56 21.50
C GLN A 128 -0.12 40.98 22.22
N GLN A 129 1.04 40.53 21.73
CA GLN A 129 2.33 41.00 22.20
C GLN A 129 2.55 42.49 21.87
N GLN A 130 2.12 42.93 20.68
CA GLN A 130 2.17 44.33 20.26
C GLN A 130 1.21 45.23 21.04
N GLN A 131 0.00 44.75 21.38
CA GLN A 131 -0.93 45.45 22.27
C GLN A 131 -0.36 45.62 23.69
N LEU A 132 0.32 44.59 24.20
CA LEU A 132 1.03 44.68 25.49
C LEU A 132 2.15 45.72 25.45
N GLN A 133 2.92 45.79 24.36
CA GLN A 133 3.94 46.84 24.17
C GLN A 133 3.32 48.24 24.11
N GLY A 134 2.24 48.44 23.34
CA GLY A 134 1.54 49.72 23.26
C GLY A 134 1.00 50.20 24.63
N LEU A 135 0.45 49.29 25.44
CA LEU A 135 0.02 49.61 26.81
C LEU A 135 1.18 49.97 27.75
N MET A 136 2.37 49.39 27.55
CA MET A 136 3.57 49.80 28.29
C MET A 136 4.07 51.19 27.86
N GLU A 137 3.96 51.53 26.58
CA GLU A 137 4.31 52.87 26.06
C GLU A 137 3.32 53.95 26.52
N GLU A 138 2.00 53.69 26.46
CA GLU A 138 0.96 54.64 26.91
C GLU A 138 1.02 54.93 28.43
N GLN A 139 1.45 53.96 29.25
CA GLN A 139 1.68 54.19 30.68
C GLN A 139 2.95 55.00 30.98
N GLY A 140 3.66 55.52 29.97
CA GLY A 140 4.78 56.42 30.14
C GLY A 140 6.05 55.76 30.67
N PHE A 141 6.18 54.43 30.52
CA PHE A 141 7.38 53.68 30.89
C PHE A 141 8.53 53.93 29.89
N GLN A 142 9.06 55.16 29.89
CA GLN A 142 10.36 55.43 29.28
C GLN A 142 11.42 54.61 30.00
N GLN A 143 12.04 53.66 29.29
CA GLN A 143 13.16 52.89 29.82
C GLN A 143 14.34 53.81 30.11
N LEU A 144 14.52 54.17 31.38
CA LEU A 144 15.72 54.82 31.87
C LEU A 144 16.92 53.90 31.58
N PRO A 145 17.91 54.34 30.77
CA PRO A 145 19.02 53.49 30.36
C PRO A 145 19.91 53.17 31.57
N GLY A 146 19.76 51.96 32.12
CA GLY A 146 20.57 51.46 33.23
C GLY A 146 19.83 50.62 34.28
N SER A 147 18.49 50.57 34.29
CA SER A 147 17.73 49.75 35.26
C SER A 147 17.31 48.40 34.66
N THR A 148 17.87 47.31 35.16
CA THR A 148 17.47 45.93 34.79
C THR A 148 16.35 45.36 35.67
N ALA A 149 15.79 46.16 36.57
CA ALA A 149 14.73 45.73 37.49
C ALA A 149 13.35 45.90 36.83
N PHE A 150 12.77 44.79 36.35
CA PHE A 150 11.36 44.74 35.95
C PHE A 150 10.47 45.05 37.18
N PRO A 151 9.48 45.95 37.09
CA PRO A 151 8.63 46.28 38.23
C PRO A 151 7.73 45.09 38.58
N ALA A 152 7.81 44.61 39.83
CA ALA A 152 7.10 43.42 40.30
C ALA A 152 5.57 43.52 40.13
N SER A 153 4.99 44.71 40.16
CA SER A 153 3.55 44.95 39.95
C SER A 153 3.06 44.56 38.55
N LEU A 154 3.87 44.73 37.50
CA LEU A 154 3.51 44.26 36.15
C LEU A 154 3.61 42.73 36.05
N GLN A 155 4.55 42.12 36.77
CA GLN A 155 4.68 40.67 36.85
C GLN A 155 3.48 40.03 37.60
N GLU A 156 2.96 40.71 38.62
CA GLU A 156 1.76 40.32 39.36
C GLU A 156 0.48 40.52 38.54
N GLN A 157 0.38 41.61 37.75
CA GLN A 157 -0.75 41.81 36.83
C GLN A 157 -0.74 40.81 35.66
N GLN A 158 0.44 40.41 35.18
CA GLN A 158 0.61 39.34 34.20
C GLN A 158 0.25 37.96 34.78
N GLN A 159 0.42 37.74 36.10
CA GLN A 159 -0.05 36.56 36.81
C GLN A 159 -1.56 36.55 37.11
N GLN A 160 -2.24 37.70 37.09
CA GLN A 160 -3.71 37.79 37.26
C GLN A 160 -4.50 37.61 35.95
N HIS A 161 -3.86 37.70 34.78
CA HIS A 161 -4.47 37.39 33.46
C HIS A 161 -3.77 36.25 32.68
N PRO A 162 -3.58 35.04 33.26
CA PRO A 162 -2.97 33.91 32.55
C PRO A 162 -3.86 33.33 31.44
N ALA A 163 -5.16 33.66 31.42
CA ALA A 163 -6.09 33.24 30.37
C ALA A 163 -5.80 33.88 29.00
N SER A 164 -5.11 35.03 28.99
CA SER A 164 -4.87 35.80 27.77
C SER A 164 -3.75 35.19 26.92
N SER A 165 -2.67 34.68 27.51
CA SER A 165 -1.49 34.19 26.77
C SER A 165 -1.68 32.83 26.07
N LEU A 166 -2.80 32.15 26.31
CA LEU A 166 -3.14 30.86 25.70
C LEU A 166 -3.93 30.97 24.38
N GLN A 167 -4.45 32.15 24.05
CA GLN A 167 -5.27 32.38 22.85
C GLN A 167 -4.67 31.90 21.51
N PRO A 168 -3.37 32.04 21.20
CA PRO A 168 -2.85 31.56 19.91
C PRO A 168 -3.06 30.05 19.74
N TYR A 169 -2.72 29.25 20.74
CA TYR A 169 -2.88 27.80 20.70
C TYR A 169 -4.36 27.37 20.63
N LEU A 170 -5.31 28.20 21.10
CA LEU A 170 -6.73 27.87 21.05
C LEU A 170 -7.28 27.73 19.63
N LEU A 171 -6.81 28.49 18.62
CA LEU A 171 -7.34 28.36 17.26
C LEU A 171 -6.94 27.06 16.57
N ARG A 172 -5.66 26.69 16.67
CA ARG A 172 -5.14 25.42 16.17
C ARG A 172 -5.87 24.22 16.78
N HIS A 173 -6.25 24.34 18.05
CA HIS A 173 -6.90 23.29 18.83
C HIS A 173 -8.42 23.49 19.05
N LEU A 174 -9.05 24.39 18.26
CA LEU A 174 -10.44 24.82 18.45
C LEU A 174 -11.46 23.74 18.05
N LEU A 175 -11.13 23.00 16.99
CA LEU A 175 -12.02 22.05 16.34
C LEU A 175 -11.61 20.61 16.70
N VAL A 176 -12.62 19.76 16.82
CA VAL A 176 -12.45 18.33 17.03
C VAL A 176 -12.70 17.64 15.70
N PHE A 177 -11.70 16.93 15.19
CA PHE A 177 -11.79 16.13 13.99
C PHE A 177 -11.80 14.64 14.35
N GLY A 178 -12.16 13.80 13.38
CA GLY A 178 -12.25 12.35 13.56
C GLY A 178 -11.88 11.63 12.27
N TRP A 179 -10.94 10.68 12.38
CA TRP A 179 -10.47 9.81 11.30
C TRP A 179 -10.43 8.36 11.75
N VAL A 180 -10.45 7.43 10.80
CA VAL A 180 -10.20 6.01 11.07
C VAL A 180 -8.77 5.71 10.62
N ASP A 181 -7.90 5.35 11.56
CA ASP A 181 -6.55 4.84 11.27
C ASP A 181 -6.67 3.59 10.37
N THR A 182 -6.00 3.59 9.22
CA THR A 182 -6.04 2.50 8.25
C THR A 182 -5.27 1.26 8.68
N LEU A 183 -4.27 1.42 9.55
CA LEU A 183 -3.52 0.32 10.16
C LEU A 183 -4.03 -0.12 11.53
N MET A 184 -4.91 0.65 12.17
CA MET A 184 -5.50 0.23 13.44
C MET A 184 -6.31 -1.05 13.25
N PRO A 185 -6.17 -2.05 14.13
CA PRO A 185 -7.12 -3.12 14.17
C PRO A 185 -8.47 -2.58 14.64
N LEU A 186 -9.48 -2.55 13.77
CA LEU A 186 -10.88 -2.45 14.23
C LEU A 186 -11.07 -3.45 15.37
N ALA A 187 -11.38 -2.95 16.56
CA ALA A 187 -11.63 -3.77 17.73
C ALA A 187 -12.75 -4.74 17.38
N ASN A 188 -12.40 -6.03 17.26
CA ASN A 188 -13.32 -7.03 16.75
C ASN A 188 -14.50 -7.12 17.74
N PRO A 189 -15.74 -6.76 17.36
CA PRO A 189 -16.87 -6.77 18.29
C PRO A 189 -17.21 -8.22 18.64
N SER A 190 -16.57 -8.69 19.71
CA SER A 190 -16.69 -10.00 20.37
C SER A 190 -17.47 -11.08 19.62
N SER A 191 -16.75 -11.98 18.95
CA SER A 191 -16.88 -13.46 18.94
C SER A 191 -18.24 -14.15 19.15
N SER A 192 -19.40 -13.52 18.90
CA SER A 192 -20.71 -14.16 18.96
C SER A 192 -20.93 -14.92 17.65
N SER A 193 -20.59 -16.21 17.66
CA SER A 193 -20.44 -17.06 16.48
C SER A 193 -21.76 -17.50 15.83
N SER A 194 -22.82 -16.68 15.88
CA SER A 194 -24.17 -17.03 15.40
C SER A 194 -25.00 -15.86 14.84
N GLY A 195 -24.42 -14.67 14.70
CA GLY A 195 -25.13 -13.48 14.19
C GLY A 195 -25.29 -13.45 12.66
N ASN A 196 -26.52 -13.28 12.17
CA ASN A 196 -26.81 -13.15 10.73
C ASN A 196 -26.08 -11.97 10.07
N TRP A 197 -25.62 -12.19 8.83
CA TRP A 197 -24.80 -11.24 8.05
C TRP A 197 -25.37 -9.82 7.92
N TRP A 198 -26.70 -9.65 7.95
CA TRP A 198 -27.33 -8.33 7.87
C TRP A 198 -27.17 -7.48 9.16
N SER A 199 -27.16 -8.10 10.35
CA SER A 199 -26.93 -7.36 11.61
C SER A 199 -25.51 -6.78 11.69
N ASN A 200 -24.54 -7.46 11.07
CA ASN A 200 -23.15 -7.00 10.99
C ASN A 200 -22.99 -5.68 10.24
N LYS A 201 -23.90 -5.31 9.32
CA LYS A 201 -23.81 -4.01 8.61
C LYS A 201 -24.07 -2.81 9.51
N GLN A 202 -25.07 -2.89 10.39
CA GLN A 202 -25.35 -1.82 11.37
C GLN A 202 -24.28 -1.79 12.46
N GLN A 203 -23.80 -2.96 12.91
CA GLN A 203 -22.70 -3.04 13.86
C GLN A 203 -21.36 -2.57 13.28
N ALA A 204 -21.09 -2.74 11.98
CA ALA A 204 -19.90 -2.19 11.33
C ALA A 204 -19.88 -0.65 11.35
N GLY A 205 -21.03 0.01 11.13
CA GLY A 205 -21.14 1.46 11.26
C GLY A 205 -20.88 1.95 12.70
N ALA A 206 -21.43 1.25 13.69
CA ALA A 206 -21.20 1.56 15.11
C ALA A 206 -19.75 1.26 15.56
N ALA A 207 -19.14 0.18 15.08
CA ALA A 207 -17.77 -0.19 15.39
C ALA A 207 -16.74 0.74 14.71
N ALA A 208 -17.01 1.20 13.48
CA ALA A 208 -16.20 2.21 12.82
C ALA A 208 -16.23 3.55 13.59
N ALA A 209 -17.39 3.93 14.12
CA ALA A 209 -17.51 5.11 14.99
C ALA A 209 -16.76 4.95 16.34
N ALA A 210 -16.62 3.71 16.85
CA ALA A 210 -15.91 3.42 18.09
C ALA A 210 -14.36 3.37 17.97
N VAL A 211 -13.83 3.34 16.74
CA VAL A 211 -12.38 3.28 16.45
C VAL A 211 -11.88 4.57 15.79
N ALA A 212 -12.72 5.60 15.72
CA ALA A 212 -12.32 6.91 15.21
C ALA A 212 -11.29 7.56 16.16
N VAL A 213 -10.06 7.75 15.66
CA VAL A 213 -9.06 8.62 16.27
C VAL A 213 -9.57 10.04 16.18
N SER A 214 -9.85 10.64 17.35
CA SER A 214 -10.20 12.04 17.44
C SER A 214 -8.96 12.88 17.72
N CYS A 215 -8.67 13.81 16.81
CA CYS A 215 -7.64 14.82 17.02
C CYS A 215 -8.26 16.20 17.24
N LYS A 216 -7.57 17.04 18.01
CA LYS A 216 -7.92 18.44 18.23
C LYS A 216 -6.85 19.34 17.64
N ASP A 217 -6.39 19.08 16.42
CA ASP A 217 -5.27 19.83 15.84
C ASP A 217 -5.48 20.02 14.33
N ALA A 218 -5.64 21.27 13.90
CA ALA A 218 -5.82 21.62 12.49
C ALA A 218 -4.62 21.21 11.61
N LEU A 219 -3.40 21.15 12.14
CA LEU A 219 -2.25 20.63 11.39
C LEU A 219 -2.27 19.10 11.28
N GLN A 220 -2.83 18.40 12.28
CA GLN A 220 -3.03 16.95 12.20
C GLN A 220 -4.15 16.61 11.21
N GLU A 221 -5.25 17.37 11.18
CA GLU A 221 -6.27 17.28 10.12
C GLU A 221 -5.65 17.49 8.73
N ALA A 222 -4.80 18.51 8.57
CA ALA A 222 -4.12 18.79 7.30
C ALA A 222 -3.18 17.64 6.88
N ALA A 223 -2.42 17.09 7.82
CA ALA A 223 -1.55 15.93 7.58
C ALA A 223 -2.34 14.68 7.18
N THR A 224 -3.45 14.37 7.86
CA THR A 224 -4.29 13.21 7.53
C THR A 224 -5.05 13.40 6.22
N MET A 225 -5.51 14.62 5.89
CA MET A 225 -6.12 14.92 4.60
C MET A 225 -5.11 14.77 3.45
N LEU A 226 -3.87 15.21 3.63
CA LEU A 226 -2.78 15.00 2.66
C LEU A 226 -2.45 13.51 2.49
N LEU A 227 -2.46 12.72 3.57
CA LEU A 227 -2.28 11.27 3.49
C LEU A 227 -3.44 10.58 2.75
N ALA A 228 -4.68 11.01 2.98
CA ALA A 228 -5.86 10.54 2.25
C ALA A 228 -5.74 10.86 0.75
N ALA A 229 -5.35 12.08 0.39
CA ALA A 229 -5.08 12.49 -0.98
C ALA A 229 -3.94 11.68 -1.63
N ALA A 230 -2.80 11.53 -0.94
CA ALA A 230 -1.69 10.71 -1.42
C ALA A 230 -2.14 9.27 -1.70
N THR A 231 -2.95 8.68 -0.81
CA THR A 231 -3.41 7.30 -0.99
C THR A 231 -4.45 7.17 -2.11
N TRP A 232 -5.31 8.18 -2.31
CA TRP A 232 -6.16 8.27 -3.51
C TRP A 232 -5.31 8.27 -4.79
N HIS A 233 -4.22 9.05 -4.83
CA HIS A 233 -3.30 9.07 -5.98
C HIS A 233 -2.58 7.72 -6.20
N MET A 234 -2.19 7.00 -5.14
CA MET A 234 -1.64 5.63 -5.27
C MET A 234 -2.67 4.64 -5.83
N VAL A 235 -3.90 4.69 -5.32
CA VAL A 235 -5.02 3.85 -5.79
C VAL A 235 -5.35 4.15 -7.24
N LYS A 236 -5.45 5.43 -7.62
CA LYS A 236 -5.74 5.83 -9.00
C LYS A 236 -4.61 5.46 -9.95
N GLY A 237 -3.36 5.61 -9.52
CA GLY A 237 -2.19 5.13 -10.25
C GLY A 237 -2.23 3.62 -10.51
N ALA A 238 -2.59 2.81 -9.51
CA ALA A 238 -2.72 1.36 -9.62
C ALA A 238 -3.88 0.93 -10.54
N GLU A 239 -5.04 1.60 -10.46
CA GLU A 239 -6.19 1.38 -11.35
C GLU A 239 -5.79 1.65 -12.81
N LEU A 240 -5.24 2.83 -13.10
CA LEU A 240 -4.83 3.24 -14.44
C LEU A 240 -3.71 2.33 -15.01
N ALA A 241 -2.76 1.90 -14.17
CA ALA A 241 -1.74 0.93 -14.55
C ALA A 241 -2.36 -0.41 -14.98
N SER A 242 -3.41 -0.86 -14.28
CA SER A 242 -4.08 -2.11 -14.61
C SER A 242 -4.85 -2.06 -15.94
N CYS A 243 -5.46 -0.92 -16.26
CA CYS A 243 -6.07 -0.66 -17.56
C CYS A 243 -5.02 -0.58 -18.68
N ALA A 244 -3.93 0.16 -18.45
CA ALA A 244 -2.82 0.29 -19.39
C ALA A 244 -2.12 -1.05 -19.71
N ALA A 245 -2.18 -2.03 -18.81
CA ALA A 245 -1.67 -3.38 -19.06
C ALA A 245 -2.52 -4.17 -20.09
N ALA A 246 -3.80 -3.81 -20.29
CA ALA A 246 -4.66 -4.38 -21.33
C ALA A 246 -4.49 -3.68 -22.68
N ASP A 247 -4.41 -2.34 -22.68
CA ASP A 247 -4.35 -1.52 -23.91
C ASP A 247 -2.92 -1.31 -24.44
N GLY A 248 -1.90 -1.61 -23.63
CA GLY A 248 -0.48 -1.47 -23.96
C GLY A 248 0.22 -0.30 -23.27
N LEU A 249 1.50 -0.50 -22.93
CA LEU A 249 2.31 0.39 -22.09
C LEU A 249 2.78 1.70 -22.77
N ALA A 250 2.40 1.91 -24.04
CA ALA A 250 2.66 3.14 -24.77
C ALA A 250 1.53 4.19 -24.64
N THR A 251 0.42 3.82 -23.98
CA THR A 251 -0.78 4.65 -23.83
C THR A 251 -0.59 5.88 -22.96
N THR A 252 -1.44 6.89 -23.18
CA THR A 252 -1.60 8.05 -22.28
C THR A 252 -1.97 7.60 -20.86
N THR A 253 -2.76 6.55 -20.72
CA THR A 253 -3.12 5.89 -19.45
C THR A 253 -1.91 5.48 -18.63
N ALA A 254 -0.87 4.89 -19.26
CA ALA A 254 0.37 4.52 -18.56
C ALA A 254 1.16 5.75 -18.07
N MET A 255 1.15 6.84 -18.85
CA MET A 255 1.82 8.09 -18.47
C MET A 255 1.06 8.83 -17.36
N GLU A 256 -0.26 8.77 -17.34
CA GLU A 256 -1.05 9.30 -16.24
C GLU A 256 -0.87 8.44 -14.98
N ALA A 257 -0.91 7.11 -15.06
CA ALA A 257 -0.60 6.23 -13.94
C ALA A 257 0.77 6.54 -13.29
N TYR A 258 1.80 6.74 -14.12
CA TYR A 258 3.13 7.17 -13.70
C TYR A 258 3.12 8.53 -12.98
N LYS A 259 2.39 9.51 -13.52
CA LYS A 259 2.25 10.84 -12.92
C LYS A 259 1.53 10.78 -11.57
N GLN A 260 0.43 10.03 -11.48
CA GLN A 260 -0.36 9.85 -10.25
C GLN A 260 0.49 9.28 -9.11
N GLN A 261 1.30 8.25 -9.38
CA GLN A 261 2.23 7.68 -8.39
C GLN A 261 3.32 8.68 -7.93
N ARG A 262 3.84 9.52 -8.85
CA ARG A 262 4.79 10.58 -8.48
C ARG A 262 4.15 11.70 -7.66
N THR A 263 2.90 12.05 -7.93
CA THR A 263 2.12 13.00 -7.12
C THR A 263 1.90 12.45 -5.71
N ALA A 264 1.54 11.17 -5.56
CA ALA A 264 1.42 10.53 -4.25
C ALA A 264 2.72 10.60 -3.43
N ALA A 265 3.87 10.28 -4.05
CA ALA A 265 5.17 10.39 -3.40
C ALA A 265 5.51 11.83 -2.98
N GLY A 266 5.08 12.83 -3.75
CA GLY A 266 5.21 14.26 -3.42
C GLY A 266 4.34 14.69 -2.23
N LEU A 267 3.06 14.32 -2.24
CA LEU A 267 2.13 14.60 -1.14
C LEU A 267 2.61 13.97 0.17
N LEU A 268 3.18 12.77 0.13
CA LEU A 268 3.80 12.12 1.31
C LEU A 268 5.03 12.87 1.84
N GLN A 269 5.77 13.61 1.00
CA GLN A 269 6.79 14.56 1.49
C GLN A 269 6.14 15.79 2.14
N GLY A 270 5.01 16.27 1.61
CA GLY A 270 4.21 17.31 2.26
C GLY A 270 3.75 16.92 3.66
N VAL A 271 3.25 15.69 3.85
CA VAL A 271 2.94 15.16 5.19
C VAL A 271 4.18 15.16 6.09
N GLN A 272 5.33 14.72 5.58
CA GLN A 272 6.59 14.70 6.34
C GLN A 272 7.08 16.10 6.77
N GLN A 273 6.79 17.16 6.01
CA GLN A 273 7.09 18.55 6.38
C GLN A 273 6.23 19.06 7.55
N LEU A 274 5.02 18.51 7.72
CA LEU A 274 4.14 18.84 8.84
C LEU A 274 4.52 18.12 10.13
N LEU A 275 5.04 16.88 10.05
CA LEU A 275 5.34 16.04 11.22
C LEU A 275 6.07 16.74 12.38
N PRO A 276 7.16 17.54 12.17
CA PRO A 276 7.88 18.17 13.28
C PRO A 276 7.08 19.24 14.02
N GLN A 277 5.97 19.70 13.43
CA GLN A 277 5.09 20.73 14.00
C GLN A 277 3.92 20.12 14.78
N LEU A 278 3.62 18.82 14.57
CA LEU A 278 2.51 18.12 15.21
C LEU A 278 2.81 17.82 16.68
N LEU A 279 1.81 17.93 17.55
CA LEU A 279 1.95 17.73 18.99
C LEU A 279 1.10 16.55 19.45
N GLY A 280 1.66 15.70 20.32
CA GLY A 280 0.95 14.56 20.90
C GLY A 280 1.01 13.28 20.06
N TRP A 281 -0.01 12.41 20.22
CA TRP A 281 -0.07 11.12 19.53
C TRP A 281 -0.64 11.28 18.11
N LEU A 282 0.13 10.86 17.11
CA LEU A 282 -0.13 11.19 15.70
C LEU A 282 -1.09 10.21 14.99
N GLY A 283 -1.47 9.10 15.64
CA GLY A 283 -2.02 7.93 14.94
C GLY A 283 -0.92 7.00 14.43
N TRP A 284 -1.28 5.78 14.03
CA TRP A 284 -0.32 4.86 13.39
C TRP A 284 0.01 5.29 11.96
N ASP A 285 -0.96 5.91 11.30
CA ASP A 285 -0.91 6.28 9.89
C ASP A 285 0.07 7.45 9.61
N LEU A 286 0.30 8.33 10.60
CA LEU A 286 1.25 9.43 10.51
C LEU A 286 2.65 9.08 11.04
N GLN A 287 2.96 7.80 11.30
CA GLN A 287 4.31 7.42 11.68
C GLN A 287 5.31 7.64 10.54
N GLN A 288 6.41 8.33 10.82
CA GLN A 288 7.44 8.67 9.84
C GLN A 288 7.95 7.44 9.05
N GLN A 289 8.10 6.29 9.71
CA GLN A 289 8.49 5.05 9.05
C GLN A 289 7.44 4.56 8.05
N LEU A 290 6.14 4.61 8.39
CA LEU A 290 5.09 4.26 7.43
C LEU A 290 5.10 5.20 6.22
N LEU A 291 5.20 6.51 6.46
CA LEU A 291 5.18 7.53 5.40
C LEU A 291 6.36 7.39 4.43
N LEU A 292 7.57 7.14 4.94
CA LEU A 292 8.76 6.82 4.13
C LEU A 292 8.58 5.50 3.34
N GLY A 293 7.93 4.51 3.96
CA GLY A 293 7.60 3.24 3.32
C GLY A 293 6.61 3.37 2.16
N LEU A 294 5.50 4.10 2.37
CA LEU A 294 4.50 4.41 1.36
C LEU A 294 5.08 5.28 0.23
N GLN A 295 5.94 6.24 0.55
CA GLN A 295 6.63 7.06 -0.45
C GLN A 295 7.54 6.20 -1.33
N SER A 296 8.30 5.29 -0.71
CA SER A 296 9.17 4.34 -1.41
C SER A 296 8.37 3.37 -2.29
N LEU A 297 7.18 2.93 -1.84
CA LEU A 297 6.25 2.11 -2.61
C LEU A 297 5.70 2.86 -3.84
N ALA A 298 5.19 4.08 -3.68
CA ALA A 298 4.70 4.89 -4.80
C ALA A 298 5.78 5.13 -5.86
N LEU A 299 7.03 5.39 -5.44
CA LEU A 299 8.17 5.47 -6.36
C LEU A 299 8.50 4.13 -7.01
N ALA A 300 8.44 3.01 -6.28
CA ALA A 300 8.66 1.67 -6.83
C ALA A 300 7.65 1.34 -7.94
N ASP A 301 6.37 1.67 -7.74
CA ASP A 301 5.32 1.48 -8.73
C ASP A 301 5.54 2.36 -9.99
N ALA A 302 5.95 3.62 -9.82
CA ALA A 302 6.32 4.50 -10.93
C ALA A 302 7.56 4.00 -11.71
N GLN A 303 8.59 3.51 -11.01
CA GLN A 303 9.78 2.91 -11.62
C GLN A 303 9.43 1.57 -12.31
N SER A 304 8.48 0.79 -11.77
CA SER A 304 7.96 -0.44 -12.37
C SER A 304 7.25 -0.17 -13.71
N LEU A 305 6.43 0.88 -13.81
CA LEU A 305 5.87 1.33 -15.10
C LEU A 305 6.96 1.72 -16.10
N THR A 306 8.03 2.38 -15.63
CA THR A 306 9.19 2.75 -16.45
C THR A 306 9.95 1.51 -16.94
N LEU A 307 10.15 0.51 -16.08
CA LEU A 307 10.74 -0.78 -16.42
C LEU A 307 9.92 -1.52 -17.49
N GLN A 308 8.61 -1.63 -17.30
CA GLN A 308 7.70 -2.28 -18.24
C GLN A 308 7.73 -1.58 -19.61
N ARG A 309 7.73 -0.24 -19.63
CA ARG A 309 7.87 0.55 -20.87
C ARG A 309 9.24 0.37 -21.52
N ALA A 310 10.31 0.25 -20.73
CA ALA A 310 11.66 0.01 -21.24
C ALA A 310 11.80 -1.38 -21.90
N ILE A 311 11.15 -2.40 -21.33
CA ILE A 311 11.03 -3.74 -21.90
C ILE A 311 10.21 -3.71 -23.19
N ALA A 312 9.04 -3.07 -23.19
CA ALA A 312 8.16 -2.99 -24.37
C ALA A 312 8.81 -2.28 -25.57
N LYS A 313 9.70 -1.33 -25.32
CA LYS A 313 10.51 -0.63 -26.34
C LYS A 313 11.82 -1.34 -26.72
N SER A 314 12.11 -2.52 -26.15
CA SER A 314 13.34 -3.27 -26.40
C SER A 314 14.62 -2.45 -26.20
N HIS A 315 14.68 -1.66 -25.12
CA HIS A 315 15.91 -0.95 -24.75
C HIS A 315 17.06 -1.91 -24.43
N GLN A 316 18.29 -1.37 -24.42
CA GLN A 316 19.51 -2.13 -24.12
C GLN A 316 19.38 -2.95 -22.82
N PRO A 317 19.76 -4.25 -22.80
CA PRO A 317 19.63 -5.10 -21.61
C PRO A 317 20.28 -4.51 -20.35
N SER A 318 21.45 -3.87 -20.48
CA SER A 318 22.15 -3.21 -19.37
C SER A 318 21.45 -1.95 -18.83
N LEU A 319 20.53 -1.35 -19.58
CA LEU A 319 19.64 -0.30 -19.09
C LEU A 319 18.47 -0.92 -18.33
N ILE A 320 17.81 -1.92 -18.91
CA ILE A 320 16.67 -2.62 -18.29
C ILE A 320 17.09 -3.27 -16.95
N ALA A 321 18.25 -3.93 -16.91
CA ALA A 321 18.77 -4.55 -15.70
C ALA A 321 19.01 -3.55 -14.56
N GLY A 322 19.58 -2.37 -14.86
CA GLY A 322 19.82 -1.31 -13.88
C GLY A 322 18.54 -0.60 -13.43
N ILE A 323 17.54 -0.45 -14.31
CA ILE A 323 16.21 0.06 -13.92
C ILE A 323 15.55 -0.93 -12.96
N ALA A 324 15.54 -2.23 -13.29
CA ALA A 324 14.96 -3.28 -12.46
C ALA A 324 15.67 -3.45 -11.10
N ALA A 325 16.98 -3.24 -11.05
CA ALA A 325 17.75 -3.20 -9.81
C ALA A 325 17.32 -2.04 -8.89
N ASP A 326 17.08 -0.83 -9.42
CA ASP A 326 16.54 0.29 -8.62
C ASP A 326 15.08 0.03 -8.20
N THR A 327 14.24 -0.57 -9.07
CA THR A 327 12.87 -0.97 -8.69
C THR A 327 12.88 -1.95 -7.50
N ALA A 328 13.75 -2.97 -7.55
CA ALA A 328 13.93 -3.91 -6.44
C ALA A 328 14.44 -3.21 -5.16
N ALA A 329 15.35 -2.23 -5.30
CA ALA A 329 15.83 -1.42 -4.19
C ALA A 329 14.70 -0.60 -3.54
N LEU A 330 13.85 0.05 -4.33
CA LEU A 330 12.72 0.85 -3.83
C LEU A 330 11.70 -0.01 -3.07
N TYR A 331 11.30 -1.18 -3.61
CA TYR A 331 10.42 -2.11 -2.88
C TYR A 331 11.09 -2.68 -1.61
N CYS A 332 12.40 -2.91 -1.63
CA CYS A 332 13.18 -3.36 -0.46
C CYS A 332 13.19 -2.30 0.65
N THR A 333 13.40 -1.03 0.29
CA THR A 333 13.32 0.12 1.21
C THR A 333 11.91 0.29 1.77
N ALA A 334 10.88 0.18 0.92
CA ALA A 334 9.47 0.20 1.36
C ALA A 334 9.18 -0.91 2.38
N HIS A 335 9.61 -2.15 2.12
CA HIS A 335 9.45 -3.28 3.03
C HIS A 335 10.12 -3.03 4.38
N GLN A 336 11.37 -2.55 4.39
CA GLN A 336 12.12 -2.29 5.62
C GLN A 336 11.43 -1.24 6.51
N HIS A 337 11.00 -0.13 5.93
CA HIS A 337 10.29 0.94 6.65
C HIS A 337 8.92 0.50 7.19
N ILE A 338 8.12 -0.19 6.37
CA ILE A 338 6.79 -0.69 6.79
C ILE A 338 6.95 -1.80 7.84
N GLN A 339 7.97 -2.65 7.73
CA GLN A 339 8.28 -3.66 8.75
C GLN A 339 8.74 -3.03 10.06
N ALA A 340 9.58 -1.98 10.02
CA ALA A 340 10.00 -1.26 11.22
C ALA A 340 8.81 -0.61 11.95
N CYS A 341 7.88 0.00 11.21
CA CYS A 341 6.60 0.48 11.73
C CYS A 341 5.79 -0.65 12.38
N ALA A 342 5.63 -1.79 11.71
CA ALA A 342 4.89 -2.94 12.21
C ALA A 342 5.48 -3.51 13.52
N VAL A 343 6.81 -3.57 13.63
CA VAL A 343 7.51 -4.05 14.83
C VAL A 343 7.40 -3.05 15.98
N ALA A 344 7.59 -1.76 15.72
CA ALA A 344 7.39 -0.72 16.74
C ALA A 344 5.97 -0.75 17.31
N ALA A 345 4.97 -1.00 16.45
CA ALA A 345 3.58 -1.13 16.84
C ALA A 345 3.30 -2.36 17.72
N ALA A 346 3.88 -3.51 17.37
CA ALA A 346 3.84 -4.72 18.19
C ALA A 346 4.42 -4.49 19.60
N THR A 347 5.57 -3.79 19.66
CA THR A 347 6.27 -3.51 20.93
C THR A 347 5.46 -2.58 21.83
N GLN A 348 4.87 -1.51 21.27
CA GLN A 348 4.04 -0.57 22.05
C GLN A 348 2.75 -1.21 22.59
N GLN A 349 2.14 -2.15 21.86
CA GLN A 349 1.01 -2.93 22.39
C GLN A 349 1.40 -3.85 23.56
N THR A 350 2.65 -4.30 23.60
CA THR A 350 3.16 -5.19 24.65
C THR A 350 3.65 -4.40 25.89
N GLN A 351 4.17 -3.19 25.69
CA GLN A 351 4.73 -2.36 26.76
C GLN A 351 3.68 -1.47 27.45
N GLN A 352 2.83 -2.10 28.26
CA GLN A 352 2.38 -1.51 29.54
C GLN A 352 3.37 -1.79 30.69
N GLN A 353 4.64 -2.05 30.37
CA GLN A 353 5.76 -2.20 31.30
C GLN A 353 7.03 -1.55 30.73
N PRO A 354 7.97 -1.07 31.57
CA PRO A 354 8.99 -0.10 31.17
C PRO A 354 10.01 -0.65 30.17
N ALA A 355 10.44 0.24 29.26
CA ALA A 355 11.22 -0.12 28.09
C ALA A 355 12.72 -0.20 28.35
N GLY A 356 13.37 -1.23 27.79
CA GLY A 356 14.83 -1.34 27.68
C GLY A 356 15.23 -1.98 26.35
N GLY A 357 15.85 -1.19 25.46
CA GLY A 357 16.47 -1.67 24.21
C GLY A 357 15.60 -1.57 22.95
N LEU A 358 15.68 -0.43 22.25
CA LEU A 358 15.23 -0.33 20.86
C LEU A 358 16.37 -0.77 19.91
N LEU A 359 16.04 -1.62 18.94
CA LEU A 359 16.97 -2.02 17.88
C LEU A 359 17.23 -0.84 16.93
N SER A 360 18.48 -0.38 16.87
CA SER A 360 18.92 0.59 15.85
C SER A 360 18.92 -0.08 14.47
N ALA A 361 17.87 0.17 13.69
CA ALA A 361 17.79 -0.28 12.31
C ALA A 361 18.78 0.52 11.46
N ALA A 362 19.96 -0.08 11.19
CA ALA A 362 21.01 0.55 10.38
C ALA A 362 20.51 0.81 8.95
N ALA A 363 20.17 2.07 8.67
CA ALA A 363 19.70 2.58 7.39
C ALA A 363 20.84 2.69 6.36
N GLY A 364 21.53 1.57 6.10
CA GLY A 364 22.50 1.46 5.02
C GLY A 364 21.79 1.34 3.67
N THR A 365 21.79 2.43 2.90
CA THR A 365 21.15 2.57 1.56
C THR A 365 21.78 1.70 0.45
N GLY A 366 22.61 0.71 0.79
CA GLY A 366 23.29 -0.16 -0.15
C GLY A 366 22.36 -1.22 -0.74
N CYS A 367 22.01 -1.05 -2.02
CA CYS A 367 21.35 -2.08 -2.83
C CYS A 367 22.30 -3.27 -3.04
N THR A 368 22.28 -4.20 -2.09
CA THR A 368 23.17 -5.36 -2.01
C THR A 368 22.35 -6.64 -2.00
N ALA A 369 22.89 -7.74 -2.54
CA ALA A 369 22.25 -9.06 -2.43
C ALA A 369 21.93 -9.43 -0.96
N ALA A 370 22.79 -9.03 -0.02
CA ALA A 370 22.55 -9.19 1.42
C ALA A 370 21.39 -8.36 1.99
N ALA A 371 20.95 -7.29 1.32
CA ALA A 371 19.71 -6.58 1.67
C ALA A 371 18.48 -7.37 1.21
N PHE A 372 18.51 -7.94 0.00
CA PHE A 372 17.42 -8.77 -0.53
C PHE A 372 17.24 -10.08 0.26
N GLU A 373 18.33 -10.80 0.55
CA GLU A 373 18.27 -12.04 1.35
C GLU A 373 17.76 -11.78 2.79
N ARG A 374 18.03 -10.60 3.36
CA ARG A 374 17.40 -10.16 4.63
C ARG A 374 15.88 -9.96 4.50
N VAL A 375 15.41 -9.37 3.39
CA VAL A 375 13.97 -9.21 3.12
C VAL A 375 13.30 -10.57 2.93
N PHE A 376 13.89 -11.48 2.16
CA PHE A 376 13.37 -12.83 1.95
C PHE A 376 13.32 -13.65 3.24
N SER A 377 14.39 -13.60 4.04
CA SER A 377 14.51 -14.34 5.31
C SER A 377 13.71 -13.72 6.47
N SER A 378 13.26 -12.47 6.36
CA SER A 378 12.49 -11.83 7.43
C SER A 378 11.20 -12.63 7.71
N PRO A 379 10.82 -12.92 8.96
CA PRO A 379 9.50 -13.46 9.24
C PRO A 379 8.44 -12.42 8.88
N LEU A 380 7.29 -12.86 8.35
CA LEU A 380 6.09 -12.01 8.39
C LEU A 380 5.68 -11.88 9.88
N PRO A 381 5.20 -10.70 10.32
CA PRO A 381 4.78 -10.52 11.71
C PRO A 381 3.55 -11.38 11.99
N THR A 382 3.77 -12.54 12.61
CA THR A 382 2.75 -13.47 13.10
C THR A 382 2.59 -13.32 14.62
N GLY A 383 1.40 -13.60 15.14
CA GLY A 383 1.13 -13.60 16.59
C GLY A 383 0.59 -12.29 17.17
N ILE A 384 0.73 -11.15 16.48
CA ILE A 384 -0.03 -9.95 16.82
C ILE A 384 -1.47 -10.18 16.34
N THR A 385 -2.42 -10.28 17.28
CA THR A 385 -3.85 -10.33 16.95
C THR A 385 -4.35 -8.94 16.59
N TRP A 386 -3.86 -8.42 15.46
CA TRP A 386 -4.57 -7.36 14.79
C TRP A 386 -5.98 -7.86 14.49
N GLY A 387 -7.00 -7.12 14.96
CA GLY A 387 -8.39 -7.24 14.50
C GLY A 387 -8.52 -7.12 12.99
N ALA A 388 -9.74 -7.23 12.47
CA ALA A 388 -10.02 -7.55 11.06
C ALA A 388 -9.23 -6.75 10.00
N GLN A 389 -8.84 -5.50 10.29
CA GLN A 389 -8.05 -4.65 9.37
C GLN A 389 -6.53 -4.94 9.35
N GLY A 390 -5.87 -5.37 10.43
CA GLY A 390 -4.43 -5.66 10.35
C GLY A 390 -4.07 -6.95 9.63
N ARG A 391 -5.02 -7.55 8.90
CA ARG A 391 -4.77 -8.53 7.81
C ARG A 391 -4.05 -7.87 6.63
N TYR A 392 -4.27 -6.56 6.39
CA TYR A 392 -3.67 -5.84 5.26
C TYR A 392 -2.14 -5.69 5.38
N LEU A 393 -1.61 -5.47 6.59
CA LEU A 393 -0.19 -5.20 6.81
C LEU A 393 0.74 -6.40 6.51
N PRO A 394 0.48 -7.64 7.02
CA PRO A 394 1.20 -8.84 6.58
C PRO A 394 1.08 -9.09 5.07
N LYS A 395 -0.09 -8.82 4.48
CA LYS A 395 -0.30 -8.99 3.04
C LYS A 395 0.52 -7.98 2.21
N LEU A 396 0.59 -6.73 2.65
CA LEU A 396 1.43 -5.69 2.03
C LEU A 396 2.92 -6.07 2.12
N LEU A 397 3.39 -6.54 3.27
CA LEU A 397 4.76 -7.04 3.42
C LEU A 397 5.04 -8.26 2.52
N ALA A 398 4.09 -9.19 2.39
CA ALA A 398 4.22 -10.32 1.46
C ALA A 398 4.25 -9.89 -0.01
N PHE A 399 3.44 -8.89 -0.39
CA PHE A 399 3.50 -8.28 -1.72
C PHE A 399 4.86 -7.64 -2.01
N LEU A 400 5.39 -6.86 -1.06
CA LEU A 400 6.68 -6.19 -1.22
C LEU A 400 7.82 -7.21 -1.40
N LYS A 401 7.83 -8.30 -0.61
CA LYS A 401 8.77 -9.42 -0.82
C LYS A 401 8.66 -10.03 -2.21
N TYR A 402 7.43 -10.33 -2.65
CA TYR A 402 7.17 -10.85 -3.99
C TYR A 402 7.70 -9.89 -5.08
N GLN A 403 7.45 -8.58 -4.94
CA GLN A 403 7.92 -7.58 -5.90
C GLN A 403 9.44 -7.40 -5.90
N VAL A 404 10.10 -7.45 -4.74
CA VAL A 404 11.58 -7.46 -4.65
C VAL A 404 12.15 -8.67 -5.40
N ALA A 405 11.63 -9.87 -5.14
CA ALA A 405 12.07 -11.09 -5.83
C ALA A 405 11.81 -11.04 -7.34
N TYR A 406 10.65 -10.54 -7.76
CA TYR A 406 10.28 -10.41 -9.17
C TYR A 406 11.18 -9.42 -9.90
N CYS A 407 11.37 -8.21 -9.36
CA CYS A 407 12.22 -7.18 -9.96
C CYS A 407 13.70 -7.61 -9.97
N TYR A 408 14.17 -8.31 -8.94
CA TYR A 408 15.53 -8.86 -8.91
C TYR A 408 15.72 -9.97 -9.95
N ALA A 409 14.76 -10.89 -10.12
CA ALA A 409 14.79 -11.89 -11.18
C ALA A 409 14.81 -11.26 -12.59
N VAL A 410 14.03 -10.19 -12.81
CA VAL A 410 14.07 -9.38 -14.04
C VAL A 410 15.45 -8.73 -14.22
N SER A 411 16.04 -8.15 -13.18
CA SER A 411 17.38 -7.57 -13.26
C SER A 411 18.43 -8.62 -13.65
N ALA A 412 18.42 -9.79 -13.00
CA ALA A 412 19.36 -10.88 -13.24
C ALA A 412 19.29 -11.43 -14.68
N VAL A 413 18.09 -11.63 -15.25
CA VAL A 413 17.98 -12.14 -16.63
C VAL A 413 18.45 -11.11 -17.67
N TYR A 414 18.18 -9.82 -17.46
CA TYR A 414 18.71 -8.78 -18.35
C TYR A 414 20.21 -8.50 -18.12
N ALA A 415 20.74 -8.79 -16.94
CA ALA A 415 22.18 -8.81 -16.67
C ALA A 415 22.88 -9.95 -17.42
N ALA A 416 22.28 -11.14 -17.47
CA ALA A 416 22.76 -12.26 -18.28
C ALA A 416 22.78 -11.90 -19.79
N ASP A 417 21.67 -11.36 -20.29
CA ASP A 417 21.56 -10.90 -21.69
C ASP A 417 22.62 -9.82 -22.01
N ALA A 418 22.93 -8.92 -21.06
CA ALA A 418 23.96 -7.89 -21.19
C ALA A 418 25.39 -8.47 -21.17
N SER A 419 25.71 -9.36 -20.23
CA SER A 419 27.02 -10.02 -20.14
C SER A 419 27.31 -10.84 -21.40
N LEU A 420 26.31 -11.55 -21.94
CA LEU A 420 26.46 -12.31 -23.18
C LEU A 420 26.74 -11.39 -24.38
N ALA A 421 26.10 -10.21 -24.44
CA ALA A 421 26.39 -9.20 -25.46
C ALA A 421 27.80 -8.58 -25.31
N GLY A 422 28.34 -8.55 -24.09
CA GLY A 422 29.72 -8.16 -23.78
C GLY A 422 30.77 -9.26 -24.01
N SER A 423 30.40 -10.40 -24.59
CA SER A 423 31.25 -11.60 -24.72
C SER A 423 31.70 -12.25 -23.39
N GLU A 424 31.05 -11.92 -22.27
CA GLU A 424 31.27 -12.55 -20.96
C GLU A 424 30.28 -13.71 -20.73
N ALA A 425 30.33 -14.72 -21.60
CA ALA A 425 29.39 -15.84 -21.57
C ALA A 425 29.44 -16.68 -20.28
N GLY A 426 30.62 -16.82 -19.65
CA GLY A 426 30.74 -17.48 -18.35
C GLY A 426 29.95 -16.76 -17.26
N THR A 427 30.08 -15.42 -17.21
CA THR A 427 29.32 -14.52 -16.34
C THR A 427 27.82 -14.55 -16.65
N ALA A 428 27.45 -14.59 -17.93
CA ALA A 428 26.06 -14.66 -18.38
C ALA A 428 25.36 -15.95 -17.89
N VAL A 429 26.05 -17.10 -17.94
CA VAL A 429 25.53 -18.37 -17.39
C VAL A 429 25.29 -18.28 -15.88
N ALA A 430 26.18 -17.64 -15.12
CA ALA A 430 25.98 -17.43 -13.69
C ALA A 430 24.74 -16.58 -13.39
N TRP A 431 24.58 -15.43 -14.07
CA TRP A 431 23.40 -14.57 -13.91
C TRP A 431 22.09 -15.26 -14.33
N ALA A 432 22.09 -16.03 -15.42
CA ALA A 432 20.90 -16.76 -15.86
C ALA A 432 20.53 -17.92 -14.91
N GLY A 433 21.54 -18.56 -14.30
CA GLY A 433 21.33 -19.55 -13.23
C GLY A 433 20.70 -18.94 -11.99
N GLU A 434 21.17 -17.76 -11.56
CA GLU A 434 20.58 -17.01 -10.44
C GLU A 434 19.16 -16.53 -10.75
N ALA A 435 18.90 -16.03 -11.96
CA ALA A 435 17.54 -15.69 -12.39
C ALA A 435 16.58 -16.89 -12.28
N SER A 436 17.05 -18.10 -12.64
CA SER A 436 16.28 -19.36 -12.51
C SER A 436 16.06 -19.77 -11.05
N ARG A 437 17.00 -19.50 -10.14
CA ARG A 437 16.80 -19.64 -8.68
C ARG A 437 15.72 -18.67 -8.19
N LEU A 438 15.83 -17.40 -8.56
CA LEU A 438 14.93 -16.34 -8.11
C LEU A 438 13.50 -16.56 -8.61
N VAL A 439 13.28 -16.99 -9.85
CA VAL A 439 11.93 -17.31 -10.37
C VAL A 439 11.22 -18.39 -9.53
N LYS A 440 11.92 -19.44 -9.09
CA LYS A 440 11.36 -20.45 -8.19
C LYS A 440 10.93 -19.83 -6.85
N HIS A 441 11.72 -18.86 -6.35
CA HIS A 441 11.38 -18.14 -5.13
C HIS A 441 10.18 -17.20 -5.31
N VAL A 442 10.09 -16.49 -6.45
CA VAL A 442 8.93 -15.67 -6.84
C VAL A 442 7.63 -16.48 -6.79
N TYR A 443 7.61 -17.68 -7.36
CA TYR A 443 6.44 -18.58 -7.28
C TYR A 443 6.07 -18.92 -5.82
N SER A 444 7.04 -19.20 -4.95
CA SER A 444 6.77 -19.50 -3.54
C SER A 444 6.18 -18.29 -2.79
N LEU A 445 6.79 -17.11 -2.91
CA LEU A 445 6.33 -15.87 -2.29
C LEU A 445 4.96 -15.44 -2.82
N GLY A 446 4.70 -15.65 -4.12
CA GLY A 446 3.41 -15.38 -4.75
C GLY A 446 2.28 -16.31 -4.27
N VAL A 447 2.60 -17.57 -3.93
CA VAL A 447 1.64 -18.48 -3.26
C VAL A 447 1.37 -18.02 -1.83
N ASP A 448 2.38 -17.58 -1.08
CA ASP A 448 2.20 -17.08 0.29
C ASP A 448 1.42 -15.76 0.34
N PHE A 449 1.67 -14.84 -0.59
CA PHE A 449 0.87 -13.64 -0.80
C PHE A 449 -0.61 -13.98 -1.13
N ASP A 450 -0.85 -14.98 -1.97
CA ASP A 450 -2.20 -15.44 -2.34
C ASP A 450 -2.96 -16.20 -1.24
N ARG A 451 -2.27 -16.62 -0.17
CA ARG A 451 -2.85 -17.24 1.04
C ARG A 451 -3.34 -16.20 2.05
N LEU A 452 -2.82 -14.97 1.99
CA LEU A 452 -3.18 -13.89 2.90
C LEU A 452 -4.44 -13.16 2.42
N GLU A 453 -5.28 -12.73 3.36
CA GLU A 453 -6.47 -11.94 3.08
C GLU A 453 -6.15 -10.45 2.90
N PRO A 454 -6.94 -9.70 2.08
CA PRO A 454 -8.05 -10.16 1.24
C PRO A 454 -7.59 -11.00 0.04
N PRO A 455 -8.43 -11.84 -0.58
CA PRO A 455 -8.04 -12.64 -1.74
C PRO A 455 -7.64 -11.75 -2.95
N THR A 456 -6.54 -12.09 -3.63
CA THR A 456 -6.03 -11.34 -4.79
C THR A 456 -6.42 -12.00 -6.13
N ALA A 457 -6.46 -11.20 -7.21
CA ALA A 457 -6.63 -11.68 -8.59
C ALA A 457 -5.41 -12.50 -9.09
N ARG A 458 -5.41 -13.81 -8.80
CA ARG A 458 -4.28 -14.72 -9.08
C ARG A 458 -3.83 -14.80 -10.55
N GLN A 459 -4.77 -14.63 -11.49
CA GLN A 459 -4.55 -14.90 -12.92
C GLN A 459 -3.48 -13.99 -13.54
N GLN A 460 -3.52 -12.68 -13.25
CA GLN A 460 -2.58 -11.71 -13.82
C GLN A 460 -1.16 -11.93 -13.29
N ARG A 461 -1.01 -12.18 -11.98
CA ARG A 461 0.25 -12.58 -11.33
C ARG A 461 0.85 -13.80 -12.02
N GLN A 462 0.09 -14.89 -12.12
CA GLN A 462 0.56 -16.14 -12.73
C GLN A 462 0.91 -16.03 -14.23
N GLN A 463 0.32 -15.08 -14.95
CA GLN A 463 0.67 -14.81 -16.35
C GLN A 463 2.03 -14.10 -16.45
N LEU A 464 2.29 -13.12 -15.58
CA LEU A 464 3.60 -12.45 -15.49
C LEU A 464 4.70 -13.43 -15.07
N GLU A 465 4.45 -14.29 -14.08
CA GLU A 465 5.39 -15.33 -13.63
C GLU A 465 5.76 -16.31 -14.76
N ARG A 466 4.77 -16.81 -15.50
CA ARG A 466 4.99 -17.70 -16.66
C ARG A 466 5.76 -17.01 -17.79
N SER A 467 5.50 -15.72 -18.03
CA SER A 467 6.23 -14.93 -19.02
C SER A 467 7.70 -14.74 -18.62
N LEU A 468 7.94 -14.44 -17.33
CA LEU A 468 9.28 -14.30 -16.78
C LEU A 468 10.06 -15.61 -16.81
N ASP A 469 9.46 -16.72 -16.36
CA ASP A 469 10.09 -18.05 -16.40
C ASP A 469 10.45 -18.44 -17.84
N GLY A 470 9.54 -18.27 -18.80
CA GLY A 470 9.81 -18.51 -20.22
C GLY A 470 11.01 -17.72 -20.76
N LYS A 471 11.13 -16.43 -20.40
CA LYS A 471 12.30 -15.61 -20.75
C LYS A 471 13.58 -16.11 -20.05
N VAL A 472 13.51 -16.49 -18.79
CA VAL A 472 14.66 -16.98 -18.00
C VAL A 472 15.18 -18.30 -18.55
N GLN A 473 14.31 -19.28 -18.82
CA GLN A 473 14.73 -20.56 -19.42
C GLN A 473 15.33 -20.36 -20.82
N ALA A 474 14.77 -19.44 -21.63
CA ALA A 474 15.32 -19.11 -22.95
C ALA A 474 16.71 -18.47 -22.86
N SER A 475 16.91 -17.49 -21.96
CA SER A 475 18.21 -16.84 -21.76
C SER A 475 19.25 -17.82 -21.19
N LEU A 476 18.89 -18.64 -20.20
CA LEU A 476 19.75 -19.68 -19.63
C LEU A 476 20.16 -20.72 -20.67
N GLY A 477 19.21 -21.22 -21.47
CA GLY A 477 19.46 -22.17 -22.54
C GLY A 477 20.32 -21.60 -23.67
N LYS A 478 20.24 -20.29 -23.94
CA LYS A 478 21.13 -19.58 -24.87
C LYS A 478 22.53 -19.41 -24.28
N CYS A 479 22.66 -18.78 -23.11
CA CYS A 479 23.95 -18.52 -22.47
C CYS A 479 24.77 -19.81 -22.27
N THR A 480 24.10 -20.90 -21.85
CA THR A 480 24.75 -22.20 -21.64
C THR A 480 25.25 -22.80 -22.95
N ARG A 481 24.45 -22.71 -24.02
CA ARG A 481 24.81 -23.21 -25.35
C ARG A 481 25.98 -22.42 -25.95
N ASP A 482 25.88 -21.09 -25.92
CA ASP A 482 26.88 -20.20 -26.49
C ASP A 482 28.20 -20.34 -25.71
N ASN A 483 28.16 -20.44 -24.37
CA ASN A 483 29.36 -20.69 -23.58
C ASN A 483 29.97 -22.08 -23.85
N ALA A 484 29.15 -23.11 -24.00
CA ALA A 484 29.62 -24.47 -24.26
C ALA A 484 30.11 -24.75 -25.69
N SER A 485 29.83 -23.86 -26.66
CA SER A 485 30.17 -24.08 -28.08
C SER A 485 31.06 -22.99 -28.71
N ILE A 486 31.02 -21.77 -28.18
CA ILE A 486 31.76 -20.61 -28.72
C ILE A 486 32.85 -20.13 -27.75
N TYR A 487 32.48 -19.82 -26.51
CA TYR A 487 33.35 -19.04 -25.61
C TYR A 487 34.21 -19.87 -24.65
N TYR A 488 33.74 -21.04 -24.22
CA TYR A 488 34.40 -21.96 -23.28
C TYR A 488 34.89 -21.30 -21.98
N GLN A 489 34.21 -20.25 -21.52
CA GLN A 489 34.62 -19.50 -20.33
C GLN A 489 34.21 -20.23 -19.03
N PRO A 490 35.04 -20.16 -17.98
CA PRO A 490 34.67 -20.70 -16.68
C PRO A 490 33.48 -19.92 -16.10
N VAL A 491 32.49 -20.64 -15.59
CA VAL A 491 31.34 -20.03 -14.89
C VAL A 491 31.81 -19.61 -13.49
N PRO A 492 31.71 -18.31 -13.12
CA PRO A 492 32.18 -17.85 -11.82
C PRO A 492 31.29 -18.39 -10.69
N LYS A 493 31.91 -18.86 -9.60
CA LYS A 493 31.20 -19.36 -8.41
C LYS A 493 30.54 -18.26 -7.59
N GLN A 494 31.08 -17.04 -7.64
CA GLN A 494 30.51 -15.85 -7.02
C GLN A 494 29.88 -15.02 -8.14
N LEU A 495 28.64 -14.59 -7.91
CA LEU A 495 27.97 -13.66 -8.82
C LEU A 495 28.71 -12.30 -8.82
N PRO A 496 28.81 -11.62 -9.97
CA PRO A 496 29.26 -10.23 -10.01
C PRO A 496 28.37 -9.33 -9.15
N PRO A 497 28.83 -8.11 -8.80
CA PRO A 497 27.94 -7.11 -8.21
C PRO A 497 26.74 -6.84 -9.11
N LEU A 498 25.60 -6.56 -8.48
CA LEU A 498 24.36 -6.20 -9.17
C LEU A 498 24.59 -5.01 -10.12
N PRO A 499 23.97 -4.98 -11.31
CA PRO A 499 24.01 -3.81 -12.19
C PRO A 499 23.67 -2.52 -11.45
N ALA A 500 24.47 -1.47 -11.66
CA ALA A 500 24.29 -0.20 -10.98
C ALA A 500 22.84 0.32 -11.12
N PRO A 501 22.17 0.70 -10.02
CA PRO A 501 20.78 1.10 -10.04
C PRO A 501 20.60 2.38 -10.87
N LYS A 502 19.62 2.38 -11.78
CA LYS A 502 19.31 3.50 -12.67
C LYS A 502 17.94 4.07 -12.33
N ARG A 503 17.90 4.94 -11.33
CA ARG A 503 16.69 5.67 -10.95
C ARG A 503 16.27 6.63 -12.04
N ALA A 504 15.01 6.50 -12.48
CA ALA A 504 14.37 7.41 -13.43
C ALA A 504 13.20 8.19 -12.80
N VAL A 505 12.84 7.84 -11.56
CA VAL A 505 11.73 8.45 -10.82
C VAL A 505 12.20 9.26 -9.63
N GLU A 506 11.54 10.38 -9.44
CA GLU A 506 11.65 11.23 -8.26
C GLU A 506 10.23 11.65 -7.85
N PRO A 507 9.96 11.95 -6.58
CA PRO A 507 8.70 12.57 -6.17
C PRO A 507 8.38 13.80 -7.04
N LEU A 508 7.11 14.03 -7.34
CA LEU A 508 6.73 15.32 -7.91
C LEU A 508 6.82 16.36 -6.78
N PRO A 509 7.58 17.47 -6.92
CA PRO A 509 7.68 18.45 -5.84
C PRO A 509 6.30 18.97 -5.46
N TYR A 510 5.90 18.72 -4.20
CA TYR A 510 4.69 19.27 -3.62
C TYR A 510 5.06 20.41 -2.67
N GLN A 511 4.29 21.48 -2.73
CA GLN A 511 4.34 22.59 -1.79
C GLN A 511 2.96 22.72 -1.17
N LEU A 512 2.91 22.89 0.15
CA LEU A 512 1.67 23.19 0.85
C LEU A 512 1.05 24.47 0.25
N PRO A 513 -0.28 24.52 0.05
CA PRO A 513 -0.92 25.75 -0.38
C PRO A 513 -0.68 26.85 0.65
N PRO A 514 -0.55 28.12 0.23
CA PRO A 514 -0.51 29.23 1.17
C PRO A 514 -1.80 29.27 2.00
N ALA A 515 -1.70 29.78 3.23
CA ALA A 515 -2.86 30.10 4.04
C ALA A 515 -3.80 31.05 3.26
N ALA A 516 -5.11 30.81 3.29
CA ALA A 516 -6.08 31.51 2.44
C ALA A 516 -6.22 33.02 2.75
N GLY A 517 -5.70 33.49 3.89
CA GLY A 517 -5.72 34.89 4.31
C GLY A 517 -7.11 35.41 4.72
N GLN A 518 -8.08 34.51 4.90
CA GLN A 518 -9.48 34.87 5.21
C GLN A 518 -9.67 35.17 6.70
N LEU A 519 -8.79 34.62 7.53
CA LEU A 519 -8.87 34.71 8.98
C LEU A 519 -8.22 36.00 9.53
N SER A 520 -9.01 37.07 9.64
CA SER A 520 -8.58 38.29 10.36
C SER A 520 -8.47 38.04 11.88
N ALA A 521 -7.68 38.86 12.58
CA ALA A 521 -7.54 38.77 14.04
C ALA A 521 -8.90 38.94 14.78
N GLU A 522 -9.79 39.79 14.25
CA GLU A 522 -11.13 39.97 14.78
C GLU A 522 -12.00 38.70 14.58
N LEU A 523 -11.95 38.09 13.40
CA LEU A 523 -12.67 36.85 13.10
C LEU A 523 -12.14 35.69 13.94
N ALA A 524 -10.82 35.63 14.18
CA ALA A 524 -10.20 34.65 15.06
C ALA A 524 -10.72 34.77 16.51
N ALA A 525 -10.78 35.98 17.07
CA ALA A 525 -11.35 36.21 18.40
C ALA A 525 -12.84 35.83 18.47
N GLN A 526 -13.62 36.18 17.44
CA GLN A 526 -15.04 35.81 17.33
C GLN A 526 -15.25 34.28 17.27
N LEU A 527 -14.36 33.54 16.57
CA LEU A 527 -14.39 32.07 16.50
C LEU A 527 -14.09 31.42 17.86
N VAL A 528 -13.08 31.92 18.59
CA VAL A 528 -12.76 31.42 19.94
C VAL A 528 -13.95 31.61 20.88
N ALA A 529 -14.54 32.80 20.90
CA ALA A 529 -15.74 33.07 21.71
C ALA A 529 -16.94 32.18 21.31
N ALA A 530 -17.16 31.98 20.00
CA ALA A 530 -18.26 31.17 19.47
C ALA A 530 -18.17 29.69 19.89
N VAL A 531 -16.97 29.10 19.88
CA VAL A 531 -16.79 27.68 20.20
C VAL A 531 -16.71 27.46 21.72
N THR A 532 -15.96 28.28 22.45
CA THR A 532 -15.85 28.14 23.92
C THR A 532 -17.19 28.38 24.62
N GLY A 533 -17.97 29.38 24.18
CA GLY A 533 -19.32 29.62 24.71
C GLY A 533 -20.29 28.46 24.50
N ARG A 534 -20.18 27.73 23.38
CA ARG A 534 -20.95 26.51 23.14
C ARG A 534 -20.50 25.34 24.02
N GLN A 535 -19.19 25.18 24.25
CA GLN A 535 -18.66 24.12 25.12
C GLN A 535 -19.11 24.31 26.58
N ALA A 536 -19.11 25.54 27.09
CA ALA A 536 -19.63 25.86 28.42
C ALA A 536 -21.11 25.52 28.58
N ALA A 537 -21.95 25.87 27.59
CA ALA A 537 -23.37 25.55 27.60
C ALA A 537 -23.64 24.02 27.52
N ALA A 538 -22.87 23.29 26.70
CA ALA A 538 -22.97 21.84 26.60
C ALA A 538 -22.61 21.13 27.91
N GLY A 539 -21.51 21.54 28.58
CA GLY A 539 -21.07 20.96 29.84
C GLY A 539 -22.13 21.02 30.96
N SER A 540 -22.90 22.11 31.02
CA SER A 540 -23.93 22.32 32.06
C SER A 540 -25.16 21.39 31.97
N SER A 541 -25.33 20.64 30.87
CA SER A 541 -26.52 19.79 30.63
C SER A 541 -26.25 18.27 30.70
N SER A 542 -25.02 17.84 30.99
CA SER A 542 -24.61 16.43 30.88
C SER A 542 -23.90 15.90 32.14
N SER A 543 -24.64 15.72 33.23
CA SER A 543 -24.14 15.09 34.47
C SER A 543 -24.04 13.54 34.37
N ARG A 544 -23.44 13.04 33.28
CA ARG A 544 -23.07 11.63 33.10
C ARG A 544 -21.78 11.52 32.30
N GLU A 545 -20.68 11.81 32.98
CA GLU A 545 -19.32 11.62 32.48
C GLU A 545 -18.97 10.11 32.47
N PRO A 546 -18.55 9.53 31.34
CA PRO A 546 -17.95 8.20 31.33
C PRO A 546 -16.51 8.31 31.85
N GLN A 547 -16.25 7.78 33.06
CA GLN A 547 -14.92 7.79 33.66
C GLN A 547 -13.88 7.04 32.81
N TYR A 548 -13.12 7.78 32.00
CA TYR A 548 -11.81 7.35 31.53
C TYR A 548 -10.73 8.02 32.37
N ARG A 549 -10.16 7.24 33.30
CA ARG A 549 -9.19 7.68 34.29
C ARG A 549 -7.81 7.91 33.65
N LEU A 550 -7.55 9.13 33.20
CA LEU A 550 -6.18 9.59 32.93
C LEU A 550 -5.39 9.65 34.26
N GLN A 551 -4.51 8.67 34.49
CA GLN A 551 -3.57 8.71 35.61
C GLN A 551 -2.37 9.59 35.27
N THR A 552 -2.43 10.86 35.66
CA THR A 552 -1.24 11.71 35.77
C THR A 552 -0.50 11.35 37.06
N GLY A 553 0.61 10.62 36.95
CA GLY A 553 1.44 10.25 38.10
C GLY A 553 2.30 11.42 38.57
N SER A 554 1.94 12.03 39.71
CA SER A 554 2.80 12.98 40.42
C SER A 554 2.39 13.07 41.89
N GLU A 555 2.99 12.24 42.75
CA GLU A 555 3.38 12.65 44.11
C GLU A 555 4.38 11.64 44.69
N ALA A 556 5.35 12.14 45.45
CA ALA A 556 6.37 11.36 46.11
C ALA A 556 6.28 11.56 47.63
N ALA A 557 6.16 10.48 48.40
CA ALA A 557 6.30 10.52 49.86
C ALA A 557 6.73 9.17 50.47
N ALA A 558 7.84 9.24 51.21
CA ALA A 558 8.22 8.48 52.41
C ALA A 558 7.94 6.96 52.58
N LEU A 559 9.06 6.23 52.67
CA LEU A 559 9.36 5.05 53.51
C LEU A 559 8.60 4.96 54.87
N PRO A 560 8.37 3.74 55.41
CA PRO A 560 9.43 3.06 56.19
C PRO A 560 9.59 1.54 55.98
N LEU A 561 10.74 1.03 56.44
CA LEU A 561 11.12 -0.39 56.48
C LEU A 561 10.28 -1.20 57.48
N THR A 562 10.04 -2.47 57.18
CA THR A 562 10.15 -3.58 58.15
C THR A 562 10.74 -4.83 57.49
N ALA A 563 11.41 -5.67 58.28
CA ALA A 563 12.18 -6.85 57.84
C ALA A 563 11.50 -8.18 58.25
N ALA A 564 12.18 -9.29 57.91
CA ALA A 564 11.82 -10.71 58.13
C ALA A 564 10.76 -11.28 57.16
N GLY A 565 10.80 -12.58 56.80
CA GLY A 565 11.67 -13.67 57.26
C GLY A 565 11.72 -14.86 56.29
N ALA A 566 12.48 -15.91 56.64
CA ALA A 566 12.84 -17.02 55.74
C ALA A 566 11.88 -18.22 55.75
N GLY A 567 12.01 -19.08 54.73
CA GLY A 567 11.40 -20.42 54.63
C GLY A 567 10.87 -20.72 53.21
N GLY A 568 11.14 -21.85 52.53
CA GLY A 568 11.97 -23.01 52.89
C GLY A 568 11.20 -24.34 52.89
N SER A 569 11.04 -24.99 51.72
CA SER A 569 10.80 -26.44 51.48
C SER A 569 10.60 -26.66 49.96
N ALA A 570 11.19 -27.56 49.18
CA ALA A 570 11.88 -28.86 49.37
C ALA A 570 10.99 -30.14 49.36
N ALA A 571 10.83 -30.74 48.16
CA ALA A 571 10.65 -32.17 47.88
C ALA A 571 10.81 -32.35 46.34
N ALA A 572 11.78 -33.07 45.77
CA ALA A 572 12.03 -34.53 45.80
C ALA A 572 10.88 -35.35 45.16
N GLY A 573 11.10 -36.27 44.21
CA GLY A 573 12.33 -36.76 43.58
C GLY A 573 12.07 -38.01 42.70
N MET A 574 13.14 -38.72 42.30
CA MET A 574 13.21 -39.91 41.41
C MET A 574 13.12 -39.59 39.89
N ALA A 575 14.15 -39.74 39.05
CA ALA A 575 15.32 -40.64 38.93
C ALA A 575 15.05 -41.96 38.18
N GLY A 576 15.98 -42.32 37.28
CA GLY A 576 15.88 -43.43 36.33
C GLY A 576 17.01 -43.39 35.30
N ASP A 577 18.23 -43.74 35.73
CA ASP A 577 19.49 -43.66 34.98
C ASP A 577 19.69 -44.72 33.88
N GLY A 578 20.74 -44.53 33.05
CA GLY A 578 21.29 -45.55 32.15
C GLY A 578 21.91 -44.98 30.86
N SER A 579 23.00 -44.19 30.91
CA SER A 579 24.41 -44.66 30.98
C SER A 579 24.88 -45.35 29.67
N ALA A 580 25.63 -44.63 28.80
CA ALA A 580 27.08 -44.80 28.56
C ALA A 580 27.41 -45.90 27.49
N ALA A 581 28.55 -46.04 26.81
CA ALA A 581 29.82 -45.30 26.58
C ALA A 581 30.56 -46.01 25.38
N ALA A 582 31.64 -45.54 24.75
CA ALA A 582 32.29 -44.23 24.51
C ALA A 582 33.48 -44.43 23.53
N ALA A 583 34.11 -43.34 23.03
CA ALA A 583 35.34 -43.31 22.18
C ALA A 583 35.22 -43.91 20.75
N GLY A 584 36.07 -43.59 19.76
CA GLY A 584 37.12 -42.56 19.68
C GLY A 584 38.26 -42.91 18.69
N LEU A 585 38.98 -41.89 18.21
CA LEU A 585 40.31 -41.90 17.53
C LEU A 585 40.40 -42.17 16.00
N ASP A 586 41.06 -41.20 15.32
CA ASP A 586 42.18 -41.28 14.34
C ASP A 586 42.07 -42.13 13.04
N ALA A 587 42.89 -41.93 11.99
CA ALA A 587 43.58 -40.77 11.37
C ALA A 587 44.28 -41.24 10.05
N ALA A 588 44.63 -40.32 9.13
CA ALA A 588 45.54 -40.52 7.97
C ALA A 588 45.11 -41.58 6.90
N ALA A 589 45.83 -41.79 5.79
CA ALA A 589 46.39 -40.90 4.74
C ALA A 589 46.78 -41.79 3.52
N GLU A 590 46.99 -41.19 2.33
CA GLU A 590 47.47 -41.86 1.09
C GLU A 590 46.52 -42.95 0.50
N GLY A 591 46.54 -43.35 -0.77
CA GLY A 591 47.22 -42.86 -1.97
C GLY A 591 46.93 -43.78 -3.19
N GLY A 592 47.09 -43.27 -4.42
CA GLY A 592 47.62 -44.04 -5.55
C GLY A 592 46.73 -44.97 -6.43
N ALA A 593 46.44 -44.48 -7.65
CA ALA A 593 46.60 -45.18 -8.95
C ALA A 593 45.67 -46.33 -9.47
N ASN A 594 45.26 -46.12 -10.73
CA ASN A 594 45.12 -47.07 -11.86
C ASN A 594 43.89 -48.00 -12.07
N GLN A 595 43.10 -47.58 -13.09
CA GLN A 595 42.62 -48.37 -14.27
C GLN A 595 41.53 -49.46 -14.09
N PRO A 596 40.85 -49.90 -15.19
CA PRO A 596 40.82 -49.38 -16.57
C PRO A 596 39.39 -49.02 -17.08
N ALA A 597 39.31 -48.64 -18.35
CA ALA A 597 38.10 -48.25 -19.07
C ALA A 597 36.98 -49.30 -19.14
N GLN A 598 35.73 -48.83 -19.10
CA GLN A 598 34.63 -49.45 -19.84
C GLN A 598 33.87 -48.40 -20.64
N ALA A 599 33.72 -48.65 -21.94
CA ALA A 599 32.82 -47.91 -22.80
C ALA A 599 31.50 -48.67 -22.91
N SER A 600 30.39 -48.05 -22.53
CA SER A 600 29.06 -48.50 -22.94
C SER A 600 28.06 -47.35 -22.91
N SER A 601 27.50 -47.07 -24.08
CA SER A 601 26.34 -46.25 -24.34
C SER A 601 25.12 -46.58 -23.47
N SER A 602 24.43 -45.56 -22.95
CA SER A 602 22.96 -45.56 -22.95
C SER A 602 22.41 -44.12 -22.85
N SER A 603 21.72 -43.69 -23.90
CA SER A 603 21.00 -42.41 -23.95
C SER A 603 19.73 -42.46 -23.10
N GLY A 604 19.72 -41.74 -21.98
CA GLY A 604 18.53 -41.53 -21.15
C GLY A 604 17.52 -40.60 -21.84
N SER A 605 16.75 -41.13 -22.79
CA SER A 605 15.65 -40.40 -23.43
C SER A 605 14.55 -40.10 -22.42
N SER A 606 14.42 -38.84 -21.99
CA SER A 606 13.26 -38.40 -21.22
C SER A 606 12.05 -38.39 -22.15
N GLY A 607 11.22 -39.44 -22.05
CA GLY A 607 10.07 -39.66 -22.92
C GLY A 607 9.03 -38.54 -22.85
N GLY A 608 9.18 -37.52 -23.69
CA GLY A 608 8.14 -36.55 -23.99
C GLY A 608 6.99 -37.26 -24.68
N GLY A 609 5.95 -37.62 -23.91
CA GLY A 609 4.80 -38.34 -24.42
C GLY A 609 4.15 -37.60 -25.58
N CYS A 610 4.20 -38.20 -26.78
CA CYS A 610 3.51 -37.81 -28.01
C CYS A 610 2.09 -37.30 -27.67
N SER A 611 1.66 -36.15 -28.18
CA SER A 611 0.29 -35.62 -28.00
C SER A 611 -0.78 -36.67 -28.36
N CYS A 612 -0.45 -37.45 -29.39
CA CYS A 612 -0.93 -38.77 -29.80
C CYS A 612 -1.44 -39.66 -28.63
N TRP A 613 -0.64 -39.85 -27.57
CA TRP A 613 -0.99 -40.68 -26.41
C TRP A 613 -2.13 -40.08 -25.59
N ARG A 614 -2.18 -38.75 -25.42
CA ARG A 614 -3.27 -38.08 -24.68
C ARG A 614 -4.60 -38.20 -25.42
N VAL A 615 -4.57 -38.07 -26.75
CA VAL A 615 -5.76 -38.28 -27.59
C VAL A 615 -6.19 -39.75 -27.58
N LEU A 616 -5.26 -40.69 -27.65
CA LEU A 616 -5.56 -42.13 -27.54
C LEU A 616 -6.23 -42.47 -26.19
N VAL A 617 -5.65 -42.02 -25.08
CA VAL A 617 -6.23 -42.22 -23.73
C VAL A 617 -7.59 -41.54 -23.61
N LEU A 618 -7.78 -40.34 -24.18
CA LEU A 618 -9.09 -39.70 -24.23
C LEU A 618 -10.09 -40.59 -24.97
N VAL A 619 -9.81 -41.03 -26.20
CA VAL A 619 -10.73 -41.83 -27.02
C VAL A 619 -11.11 -43.15 -26.32
N VAL A 620 -10.15 -43.83 -25.68
CA VAL A 620 -10.38 -45.08 -24.94
C VAL A 620 -11.22 -44.84 -23.67
N CYS A 621 -10.98 -43.76 -22.93
CA CYS A 621 -11.69 -43.46 -21.69
C CYS A 621 -13.01 -42.68 -21.87
N TYR A 622 -13.25 -42.06 -23.03
CA TYR A 622 -14.43 -41.24 -23.30
C TYR A 622 -15.78 -41.95 -23.06
N PRO A 623 -16.02 -43.20 -23.51
CA PRO A 623 -17.29 -43.87 -23.23
C PRO A 623 -17.53 -44.10 -21.72
N LEU A 624 -16.47 -44.37 -20.94
CA LEU A 624 -16.57 -44.47 -19.48
C LEU A 624 -16.87 -43.11 -18.84
N LEU A 625 -16.26 -42.02 -19.31
CA LEU A 625 -16.56 -40.67 -18.83
C LEU A 625 -17.99 -40.22 -19.14
N ILE A 626 -18.55 -40.60 -20.30
CA ILE A 626 -19.96 -40.40 -20.62
C ILE A 626 -20.85 -41.18 -19.64
N LEU A 627 -20.56 -42.45 -19.40
CA LEU A 627 -21.36 -43.31 -18.51
C LEU A 627 -21.34 -42.79 -17.05
N VAL A 628 -20.19 -42.33 -16.57
CA VAL A 628 -20.06 -41.65 -15.27
C VAL A 628 -20.82 -40.32 -15.23
N SER A 629 -20.79 -39.53 -16.30
CA SER A 629 -21.56 -38.27 -16.40
C SER A 629 -23.07 -38.52 -16.39
N LEU A 630 -23.56 -39.54 -17.11
CA LEU A 630 -24.96 -39.95 -17.10
C LEU A 630 -25.41 -40.43 -15.70
N LEU A 631 -24.58 -41.22 -15.01
CA LEU A 631 -24.84 -41.60 -13.61
C LEU A 631 -24.91 -40.36 -12.71
N GLY A 632 -24.01 -39.38 -12.93
CA GLY A 632 -24.03 -38.08 -12.27
C GLY A 632 -25.36 -37.34 -12.47
N VAL A 633 -25.88 -37.27 -13.71
CA VAL A 633 -27.18 -36.65 -14.00
C VAL A 633 -28.33 -37.37 -13.30
N ILE A 634 -28.33 -38.71 -13.25
CA ILE A 634 -29.36 -39.48 -12.54
C ILE A 634 -29.33 -39.16 -11.03
N VAL A 635 -28.15 -39.17 -10.41
CA VAL A 635 -27.99 -38.81 -8.98
C VAL A 635 -28.39 -37.35 -8.73
N TRP A 636 -28.07 -36.44 -9.65
CA TRP A 636 -28.45 -35.03 -9.58
C TRP A 636 -29.97 -34.83 -9.57
N LEU A 637 -30.69 -35.54 -10.46
CA LEU A 637 -32.16 -35.53 -10.52
C LEU A 637 -32.78 -36.15 -9.25
N LEU A 638 -32.19 -37.21 -8.69
CA LEU A 638 -32.63 -37.80 -7.42
C LEU A 638 -32.40 -36.88 -6.22
N LEU A 639 -31.36 -36.04 -6.23
CA LEU A 639 -31.07 -35.06 -5.17
C LEU A 639 -31.88 -33.76 -5.30
N LEU A 640 -32.45 -33.48 -6.48
CA LEU A 640 -33.24 -32.28 -6.76
C LEU A 640 -34.46 -32.09 -5.82
N PRO A 641 -35.31 -33.09 -5.52
CA PRO A 641 -36.40 -32.93 -4.55
C PRO A 641 -35.90 -32.66 -3.11
N PHE A 642 -34.78 -33.25 -2.70
CA PHE A 642 -34.16 -32.95 -1.39
C PHE A 642 -33.69 -31.50 -1.31
N LYS A 643 -33.10 -30.97 -2.40
CA LYS A 643 -32.67 -29.57 -2.48
C LYS A 643 -33.84 -28.57 -2.44
N LEU A 644 -35.00 -28.95 -2.98
CA LEU A 644 -36.22 -28.12 -2.93
C LEU A 644 -36.95 -28.19 -1.57
N CYS A 645 -36.77 -29.28 -0.81
CA CYS A 645 -37.50 -29.51 0.44
C CYS A 645 -36.70 -29.16 1.71
N CYS A 646 -35.36 -29.28 1.70
CA CYS A 646 -34.52 -29.18 2.90
C CYS A 646 -33.95 -27.78 3.19
N CYS A 647 -34.74 -26.71 3.02
CA CYS A 647 -34.31 -25.34 3.32
C CYS A 647 -34.09 -25.04 4.82
N CYS A 648 -34.52 -25.94 5.72
CA CYS A 648 -34.70 -25.65 7.15
C CYS A 648 -33.97 -26.58 8.14
N LEU A 649 -33.15 -27.54 7.67
CA LEU A 649 -32.51 -28.54 8.56
C LEU A 649 -30.96 -28.49 8.53
N PRO A 650 -30.30 -28.86 9.65
CA PRO A 650 -28.83 -28.80 9.79
C PRO A 650 -28.04 -29.79 8.91
N CYS A 651 -28.70 -30.60 8.08
CA CYS A 651 -28.05 -31.50 7.12
C CYS A 651 -27.54 -30.81 5.84
N ALA A 652 -27.85 -29.52 5.65
CA ALA A 652 -27.54 -28.77 4.41
C ALA A 652 -26.06 -28.84 3.98
N CYS A 653 -25.11 -28.87 4.94
CA CYS A 653 -23.68 -28.93 4.63
C CYS A 653 -23.26 -30.23 3.92
N ALA A 654 -23.84 -31.38 4.32
CA ALA A 654 -23.53 -32.67 3.70
C ALA A 654 -24.14 -32.77 2.28
N VAL A 655 -25.37 -32.27 2.12
CA VAL A 655 -26.05 -32.22 0.81
C VAL A 655 -25.29 -31.30 -0.16
N GLN A 656 -24.76 -30.17 0.31
CA GLN A 656 -23.97 -29.26 -0.53
C GLN A 656 -22.62 -29.87 -0.95
N LEU A 657 -21.97 -30.66 -0.09
CA LEU A 657 -20.75 -31.39 -0.45
C LEU A 657 -21.03 -32.43 -1.55
N MET A 658 -22.08 -33.24 -1.37
CA MET A 658 -22.55 -34.22 -2.35
C MET A 658 -22.91 -33.55 -3.68
N TRP A 659 -23.59 -32.40 -3.65
CA TRP A 659 -23.95 -31.63 -4.83
C TRP A 659 -22.72 -31.20 -5.65
N ASN A 660 -21.68 -30.70 -4.99
CA ASN A 660 -20.44 -30.28 -5.66
C ASN A 660 -19.71 -31.46 -6.33
N VAL A 661 -19.71 -32.64 -5.70
CA VAL A 661 -19.13 -33.87 -6.28
C VAL A 661 -19.93 -34.30 -7.52
N VAL A 662 -21.26 -34.32 -7.44
CA VAL A 662 -22.14 -34.67 -8.56
C VAL A 662 -21.99 -33.70 -9.73
N GLU A 663 -21.89 -32.39 -9.47
CA GLU A 663 -21.63 -31.38 -10.49
C GLU A 663 -20.28 -31.58 -11.19
N TYR A 664 -19.25 -32.02 -10.46
CA TYR A 664 -17.94 -32.35 -11.03
C TYR A 664 -17.99 -33.61 -11.92
N LEU A 665 -18.73 -34.65 -11.51
CA LEU A 665 -18.94 -35.86 -12.31
C LEU A 665 -19.67 -35.57 -13.63
N ILE A 666 -20.69 -34.70 -13.61
CA ILE A 666 -21.39 -34.25 -14.82
C ILE A 666 -20.44 -33.52 -15.78
N LYS A 667 -19.53 -32.70 -15.25
CA LYS A 667 -18.54 -31.91 -16.03
C LYS A 667 -17.29 -32.70 -16.46
N ALA A 668 -17.08 -33.92 -15.97
CA ALA A 668 -15.89 -34.73 -16.24
C ALA A 668 -15.56 -34.92 -17.74
N PRO A 669 -16.49 -35.31 -18.65
CA PRO A 669 -16.17 -35.46 -20.07
C PRO A 669 -15.79 -34.13 -20.74
N LEU A 670 -16.41 -33.02 -20.36
CA LEU A 670 -16.07 -31.68 -20.89
C LEU A 670 -14.67 -31.25 -20.46
N ASN A 671 -14.32 -31.45 -19.19
CA ASN A 671 -12.99 -31.13 -18.65
C ASN A 671 -11.90 -31.99 -19.31
N ALA A 672 -12.17 -33.27 -19.57
CA ALA A 672 -11.26 -34.16 -20.30
C ALA A 672 -11.06 -33.72 -21.76
N ALA A 673 -12.13 -33.32 -22.45
CA ALA A 673 -12.05 -32.78 -23.81
C ALA A 673 -11.25 -31.46 -23.86
N ILE A 674 -11.45 -30.55 -22.90
CA ILE A 674 -10.66 -29.31 -22.79
C ILE A 674 -9.17 -29.62 -22.53
N TRP A 675 -8.86 -30.59 -21.65
CA TRP A 675 -7.48 -31.02 -21.37
C TRP A 675 -6.77 -31.57 -22.62
N ALA A 676 -7.49 -32.32 -23.46
CA ALA A 676 -6.96 -32.81 -24.73
C ALA A 676 -6.82 -31.69 -25.78
N ALA A 677 -7.79 -30.78 -25.88
CA ALA A 677 -7.78 -29.69 -26.87
C ALA A 677 -6.66 -28.67 -26.62
N ASN A 678 -6.34 -28.38 -25.35
CA ASN A 678 -5.40 -27.32 -24.99
C ASN A 678 -3.92 -27.66 -25.25
N SER A 679 -3.61 -28.79 -25.91
CA SER A 679 -2.23 -29.16 -26.29
C SER A 679 -1.75 -28.63 -27.65
N GLY A 680 -2.65 -28.09 -28.49
CA GLY A 680 -2.29 -27.62 -29.84
C GLY A 680 -1.79 -26.18 -29.93
N ALA A 681 -2.06 -25.33 -28.94
CA ALA A 681 -1.88 -23.88 -29.05
C ALA A 681 -0.44 -23.35 -28.81
N ALA A 682 0.55 -24.23 -28.59
CA ALA A 682 1.89 -23.85 -28.13
C ALA A 682 3.01 -23.97 -29.18
N GLY A 683 2.70 -24.34 -30.44
CA GLY A 683 3.73 -24.50 -31.48
C GLY A 683 3.15 -24.44 -32.90
N GLY A 684 3.15 -23.26 -33.51
CA GLY A 684 2.57 -23.08 -34.85
C GLY A 684 2.62 -21.65 -35.40
N SER A 685 3.80 -21.03 -35.46
CA SER A 685 4.01 -19.83 -36.30
C SER A 685 5.49 -19.61 -36.61
N ALA A 686 6.02 -20.34 -37.62
CA ALA A 686 7.31 -20.07 -38.27
C ALA A 686 7.54 -21.00 -39.49
N ALA A 687 6.75 -20.89 -40.56
CA ALA A 687 7.11 -21.42 -41.89
C ALA A 687 6.14 -20.96 -43.00
N GLU A 688 6.35 -19.78 -43.60
CA GLU A 688 6.07 -19.63 -45.04
C GLU A 688 6.82 -18.45 -45.67
N HIS A 689 7.11 -18.60 -46.98
CA HIS A 689 7.70 -17.62 -47.90
C HIS A 689 9.21 -17.29 -47.73
N GLN A 690 10.04 -18.20 -48.23
CA GLN A 690 11.19 -17.84 -49.07
C GLN A 690 11.03 -18.44 -50.47
N GLY A 691 11.34 -17.65 -51.50
CA GLY A 691 11.49 -18.13 -52.87
C GLY A 691 11.35 -17.01 -53.90
N GLY A 692 12.44 -16.60 -54.58
CA GLY A 692 12.30 -15.58 -55.63
C GLY A 692 13.54 -14.87 -56.20
N LYS A 693 14.57 -15.62 -56.65
CA LYS A 693 15.49 -15.31 -57.77
C LYS A 693 16.35 -14.02 -57.81
N ASP A 694 17.60 -14.24 -58.21
CA ASP A 694 18.56 -13.25 -58.69
C ASP A 694 18.13 -12.49 -59.96
N SER A 695 18.59 -11.23 -60.08
CA SER A 695 19.14 -10.69 -61.33
C SER A 695 19.86 -9.34 -61.12
N ARG A 696 21.17 -9.30 -61.39
CA ARG A 696 21.86 -8.06 -61.82
C ARG A 696 21.50 -7.78 -63.28
N PRO A 697 21.61 -6.53 -63.76
CA PRO A 697 22.79 -6.21 -64.59
C PRO A 697 23.35 -4.79 -64.25
N PRO A 698 24.00 -3.99 -65.14
CA PRO A 698 25.34 -3.48 -64.84
C PRO A 698 25.40 -1.95 -64.65
N GLY A 699 26.59 -1.42 -64.34
CA GLY A 699 26.81 -0.01 -64.04
C GLY A 699 26.77 0.93 -65.25
N GLY A 700 26.70 2.24 -64.96
CA GLY A 700 26.83 3.34 -65.90
C GLY A 700 27.47 4.56 -65.22
N THR A 701 28.40 5.21 -65.92
CA THR A 701 29.25 6.31 -65.44
C THR A 701 28.71 7.70 -65.80
N ALA A 702 28.70 8.62 -64.84
CA ALA A 702 28.83 10.08 -64.99
C ALA A 702 29.02 10.62 -63.55
N ASP A 703 30.12 11.28 -63.17
CA ASP A 703 30.75 12.50 -63.69
C ASP A 703 29.90 13.77 -63.50
N GLY A 704 30.50 14.84 -62.99
CA GLY A 704 29.81 16.06 -62.54
C GLY A 704 30.28 16.60 -61.18
N GLY A 705 31.55 16.99 -61.05
CA GLY A 705 32.05 17.66 -59.85
C GLY A 705 31.77 19.17 -59.81
N ARG A 706 31.74 19.76 -58.60
CA ARG A 706 32.06 21.19 -58.38
C ARG A 706 32.54 21.46 -56.95
N ALA A 707 33.65 22.18 -56.80
CA ALA A 707 34.14 22.73 -55.52
C ALA A 707 33.12 23.74 -54.94
N GLY A 708 32.94 23.90 -53.62
CA GLY A 708 33.89 24.27 -52.54
C GLY A 708 33.51 25.68 -52.00
N PRO A 709 34.21 26.31 -51.02
CA PRO A 709 35.04 25.80 -49.93
C PRO A 709 34.76 26.48 -48.55
N HIS A 710 35.59 26.16 -47.54
CA HIS A 710 35.81 26.85 -46.25
C HIS A 710 34.76 26.80 -45.11
N GLY A 711 35.29 26.58 -43.89
CA GLY A 711 34.52 26.58 -42.64
C GLY A 711 35.27 26.04 -41.41
N SER A 712 36.58 26.26 -41.30
CA SER A 712 37.37 25.83 -40.13
C SER A 712 37.11 26.75 -38.93
N GLY A 713 36.61 26.19 -37.83
CA GLY A 713 36.36 26.92 -36.57
C GLY A 713 36.65 26.05 -35.35
N ALA A 714 37.91 26.00 -34.93
CA ALA A 714 38.26 25.43 -33.64
C ALA A 714 37.86 26.37 -32.51
N ARG A 715 37.36 25.82 -31.40
CA ARG A 715 37.36 26.46 -30.08
C ARG A 715 37.35 25.38 -29.00
N ASP A 716 38.50 25.21 -28.36
CA ASP A 716 38.55 24.82 -26.96
C ASP A 716 37.92 25.93 -26.11
N ILE A 717 37.33 25.56 -24.96
CA ILE A 717 37.48 26.20 -23.64
C ILE A 717 36.53 25.51 -22.65
N GLU A 718 37.16 24.87 -21.66
CA GLU A 718 36.81 24.72 -20.24
C GLU A 718 35.43 24.23 -19.74
N ALA A 719 35.53 23.58 -18.57
CA ALA A 719 34.49 23.06 -17.70
C ALA A 719 33.70 24.21 -17.00
N PRO A 720 32.64 23.97 -16.19
CA PRO A 720 32.21 22.70 -15.57
C PRO A 720 30.92 22.05 -16.12
#